data_AF-A0A7J6CAW4-F1
#
_entry.id   AF-A0A7J6CAW4-F1
#
_cell.length_a   1.000
_cell.length_b   1.000
_cell.length_c   1.000
_cell.angle_alpha   90.00
_cell.angle_beta   90.00
_cell.angle_gamma   90.00
#
_symmetry.space_group_name_H-M   'P 1'
#
loop_
_entity.id
_entity.type
_entity.pdbx_description
1 polymer ?
#
loop_
_entity_poly.entity_id
_entity_poly.type
_entity_poly.pdbx_seq_one_letter_code
_entity_poly.pdbx_strand_id
1 'polypeptide(L)'
;MDLTSYLGFAGVNLLSGAMASPRCKLETLRLNDCGITDEGCGALASALTSNLSHLKELDLSGNKLGELGVMFLSAGLKNNLSKLRTLKLIGCGVTYESCGTLASALASNTSHLRELDLSQNSIDDLEMMMLSAGLRNPSCKLEKLKLLSCGLTEDGCNALASALGSDSSHLRELDLSENSLSYFHTMLLSAVIRNPCWKLETLKLVSCSFTDEGCAALLSALRSNPSYLRELDLSKNNLSYLDMMLLSAAMENPYWKLETLKLKDCGIEDEGFAALASGLRSNPSHLIELDLSGNKVGDFGVQMLSAALEIPYCKLETLKLVSCDITDNSCVVLVSALRSNPSHFRNLDLSENKLGNLGIKLLSDALKNPYCKLETLKLNDCDLTDEGYVSLAFPLILNFTNLRELDLSENKLGDSGVKLLFAGPESHLSKLATFKLVNCGITDEGCAALASALTSNPSHLKELDLSGNKLKGSGVQMFSSGLENYYCQLETLKLVSCGITDEGSAALSSALTSNPTHLRRLDLSKNKLSDSGINLLSTGLGNPLCKLEMLGLHDCDVTDEGCAALASALRSNPSYLRELDLSDNKLGDLGVKLLSTGLEDCKLEILKLKHCGFTYEGCAALAALLGSDQSHLKYVDLSVNILEDLGVQLLSAVFY
;
A
#
# COMPACT_ATOMS: atom_id res chain seq x y z
N MET A 1 36.00 -14.29 -21.72
CA MET A 1 35.14 -15.12 -20.87
C MET A 1 34.95 -14.33 -19.60
N ASP A 2 33.88 -13.55 -19.54
CA ASP A 2 33.55 -12.73 -18.39
C ASP A 2 33.15 -13.62 -17.22
N LEU A 3 33.90 -13.54 -16.13
CA LEU A 3 33.65 -14.25 -14.87
C LEU A 3 32.74 -13.45 -13.92
N THR A 4 32.02 -12.45 -14.43
CA THR A 4 31.12 -11.59 -13.64
C THR A 4 29.66 -12.05 -13.63
N SER A 5 29.35 -13.30 -14.03
CA SER A 5 27.95 -13.79 -14.17
C SER A 5 27.50 -14.85 -13.16
N TYR A 6 28.33 -15.27 -12.19
CA TYR A 6 28.06 -16.47 -11.39
C TYR A 6 27.83 -16.19 -9.91
N LEU A 7 26.82 -15.38 -9.57
CA LEU A 7 26.75 -14.95 -8.18
C LEU A 7 25.37 -15.04 -7.51
N GLY A 8 24.20 -14.85 -8.12
CA GLY A 8 22.91 -15.06 -7.41
C GLY A 8 22.44 -16.53 -7.19
N PHE A 9 23.16 -17.52 -7.71
CA PHE A 9 22.64 -18.90 -7.86
C PHE A 9 22.53 -19.69 -6.55
N ALA A 10 23.57 -19.66 -5.70
CA ALA A 10 23.65 -20.59 -4.55
C ALA A 10 22.53 -20.37 -3.53
N GLY A 11 22.25 -19.11 -3.16
CA GLY A 11 21.17 -18.77 -2.23
C GLY A 11 19.80 -19.14 -2.78
N VAL A 12 19.52 -18.78 -4.04
CA VAL A 12 18.23 -19.08 -4.70
C VAL A 12 18.02 -20.57 -4.88
N ASN A 13 19.07 -21.34 -5.19
CA ASN A 13 18.99 -22.78 -5.33
C ASN A 13 18.64 -23.47 -3.99
N LEU A 14 19.23 -23.00 -2.88
CA LEU A 14 18.89 -23.49 -1.54
C LEU A 14 17.44 -23.18 -1.17
N LEU A 15 16.99 -21.94 -1.41
CA LEU A 15 15.59 -21.55 -1.19
C LEU A 15 14.63 -22.38 -2.06
N SER A 16 14.97 -22.60 -3.33
CA SER A 16 14.18 -23.42 -4.26
C SER A 16 14.09 -24.87 -3.79
N GLY A 17 15.20 -25.44 -3.30
CA GLY A 17 15.22 -26.77 -2.69
C GLY A 17 14.32 -26.86 -1.46
N ALA A 18 14.33 -25.84 -0.59
CA ALA A 18 13.45 -25.76 0.56
C ALA A 18 11.97 -25.65 0.16
N MET A 19 11.64 -24.86 -0.86
CA MET A 19 10.29 -24.71 -1.40
C MET A 19 9.75 -25.99 -2.04
N ALA A 20 10.63 -26.87 -2.54
CA ALA A 20 10.24 -28.18 -3.05
C ALA A 20 9.90 -29.18 -1.94
N SER A 21 10.21 -28.87 -0.66
CA SER A 21 9.89 -29.70 0.51
C SER A 21 8.38 -29.75 0.76
N PRO A 22 7.80 -30.92 1.14
CA PRO A 22 6.38 -31.03 1.52
C PRO A 22 6.04 -30.26 2.79
N ARG A 23 7.07 -29.83 3.51
CA ARG A 23 6.99 -29.16 4.81
C ARG A 23 6.89 -27.64 4.67
N CYS A 24 7.35 -27.12 3.53
CA CYS A 24 7.40 -25.70 3.27
C CYS A 24 5.99 -25.13 3.07
N LYS A 25 5.62 -24.14 3.89
CA LYS A 25 4.31 -23.47 3.85
C LYS A 25 4.37 -22.11 3.14
N LEU A 26 5.49 -21.80 2.49
CA LEU A 26 5.73 -20.51 1.86
C LEU A 26 4.74 -20.27 0.72
N GLU A 27 3.98 -19.18 0.82
CA GLU A 27 2.99 -18.76 -0.17
C GLU A 27 3.46 -17.53 -0.96
N THR A 28 4.33 -16.70 -0.38
CA THR A 28 4.84 -15.48 -0.99
C THR A 28 6.33 -15.35 -0.76
N LEU A 29 7.07 -15.14 -1.84
CA LEU A 29 8.50 -14.91 -1.83
C LEU A 29 8.82 -13.65 -2.63
N ARG A 30 9.47 -12.67 -1.99
CA ARG A 30 10.02 -11.49 -2.66
C ARG A 30 11.53 -11.54 -2.67
N LEU A 31 12.09 -11.41 -3.87
CA LEU A 31 13.51 -11.46 -4.15
C LEU A 31 13.91 -10.30 -5.04
N ASN A 32 13.34 -9.12 -4.80
CA ASN A 32 13.55 -7.97 -5.69
C ASN A 32 15.00 -7.49 -5.56
N ASP A 33 15.64 -7.16 -6.69
CA ASP A 33 17.03 -6.65 -6.69
C ASP A 33 18.02 -7.56 -5.92
N CYS A 34 17.87 -8.87 -6.02
CA CYS A 34 18.70 -9.88 -5.32
C CYS A 34 19.89 -10.40 -6.16
N GLY A 35 20.11 -9.88 -7.36
CA GLY A 35 21.15 -10.35 -8.28
C GLY A 35 20.83 -11.71 -8.94
N ILE A 36 19.54 -12.05 -9.08
CA ILE A 36 19.11 -13.34 -9.65
C ILE A 36 19.34 -13.37 -11.16
N THR A 37 19.96 -14.46 -11.62
CA THR A 37 20.24 -14.76 -13.02
C THR A 37 19.28 -15.83 -13.58
N ASP A 38 19.43 -16.15 -14.86
CA ASP A 38 18.71 -17.22 -15.55
C ASP A 38 18.87 -18.60 -14.89
N GLU A 39 20.06 -18.95 -14.41
CA GLU A 39 20.30 -20.20 -13.67
C GLU A 39 19.45 -20.27 -12.38
N GLY A 40 19.36 -19.16 -11.63
CA GLY A 40 18.50 -19.05 -10.45
C GLY A 40 17.01 -19.23 -10.77
N CYS A 41 16.56 -18.70 -11.91
CA CYS A 41 15.21 -18.94 -12.43
C CYS A 41 14.96 -20.41 -12.78
N GLY A 42 15.96 -21.15 -13.26
CA GLY A 42 15.86 -22.59 -13.48
C GLY A 42 15.57 -23.37 -12.19
N ALA A 43 16.23 -23.00 -11.09
CA ALA A 43 15.98 -23.59 -9.76
C ALA A 43 14.56 -23.24 -9.26
N LEU A 44 14.15 -21.99 -9.38
CA LEU A 44 12.80 -21.54 -8.99
C LEU A 44 11.72 -22.25 -9.81
N ALA A 45 11.91 -22.36 -11.13
CA ALA A 45 11.00 -23.09 -12.01
C ALA A 45 10.89 -24.56 -11.59
N SER A 46 12.01 -25.20 -11.26
CA SER A 46 12.02 -26.58 -10.76
C SER A 46 11.21 -26.71 -9.47
N ALA A 47 11.33 -25.75 -8.54
CA ALA A 47 10.51 -25.71 -7.34
C ALA A 47 9.02 -25.53 -7.63
N LEU A 48 8.64 -24.69 -8.60
CA LEU A 48 7.25 -24.53 -9.06
C LEU A 48 6.67 -25.81 -9.66
N THR A 49 7.50 -26.65 -10.30
CA THR A 49 7.06 -27.94 -10.85
C THR A 49 6.92 -29.05 -9.80
N SER A 50 7.33 -28.81 -8.55
CA SER A 50 7.09 -29.76 -7.46
C SER A 50 5.64 -29.68 -6.97
N ASN A 51 4.96 -30.83 -6.86
CA ASN A 51 3.59 -30.94 -6.31
C ASN A 51 3.44 -30.35 -4.89
N LEU A 52 4.58 -30.20 -4.23
CA LEU A 52 4.71 -29.82 -2.84
C LEU A 52 4.78 -28.31 -2.65
N SER A 53 5.07 -27.54 -3.72
CA SER A 53 5.15 -26.09 -3.60
C SER A 53 3.78 -25.49 -3.23
N HIS A 54 3.79 -24.60 -2.24
CA HIS A 54 2.65 -23.80 -1.80
C HIS A 54 2.69 -22.37 -2.36
N LEU A 55 3.70 -22.04 -3.18
CA LEU A 55 3.95 -20.68 -3.65
C LEU A 55 2.81 -20.17 -4.54
N LYS A 56 2.25 -19.02 -4.17
CA LYS A 56 1.16 -18.32 -4.87
C LYS A 56 1.61 -16.98 -5.44
N GLU A 57 2.57 -16.31 -4.81
CA GLU A 57 3.14 -15.04 -5.28
C GLU A 57 4.67 -15.13 -5.32
N LEU A 58 5.24 -14.72 -6.45
CA LEU A 58 6.67 -14.60 -6.66
C LEU A 58 6.97 -13.21 -7.25
N ASP A 59 7.82 -12.46 -6.54
CA ASP A 59 8.31 -11.17 -6.99
C ASP A 59 9.82 -11.26 -7.27
N LEU A 60 10.19 -11.07 -8.54
CA LEU A 60 11.56 -11.09 -9.03
C LEU A 60 11.96 -9.74 -9.63
N SER A 61 11.22 -8.69 -9.32
CA SER A 61 11.42 -7.35 -9.89
C SER A 61 12.86 -6.86 -9.71
N GLY A 62 13.38 -6.13 -10.71
CA GLY A 62 14.73 -5.57 -10.69
C GLY A 62 15.87 -6.57 -10.91
N ASN A 63 15.59 -7.87 -11.04
CA ASN A 63 16.62 -8.87 -11.38
C ASN A 63 16.82 -8.99 -12.89
N LYS A 64 18.07 -9.13 -13.32
CA LYS A 64 18.43 -9.34 -14.74
C LYS A 64 18.28 -10.80 -15.13
N LEU A 65 17.03 -11.26 -15.22
CA LEU A 65 16.73 -12.67 -15.48
C LEU A 65 17.17 -13.13 -16.87
N GLY A 66 17.22 -12.19 -17.82
CA GLY A 66 17.43 -12.49 -19.23
C GLY A 66 16.32 -13.37 -19.82
N GLU A 67 16.48 -13.70 -21.09
CA GLU A 67 15.51 -14.48 -21.85
C GLU A 67 15.33 -15.89 -21.27
N LEU A 68 16.44 -16.60 -21.04
CA LEU A 68 16.44 -17.97 -20.51
C LEU A 68 15.74 -18.07 -19.15
N GLY A 69 15.94 -17.07 -18.28
CA GLY A 69 15.30 -17.05 -16.97
C GLY A 69 13.77 -17.01 -17.07
N VAL A 70 13.23 -16.12 -17.92
CA VAL A 70 11.79 -16.00 -18.15
C VAL A 70 11.23 -17.25 -18.85
N MET A 71 12.01 -17.88 -19.75
CA MET A 71 11.64 -19.15 -20.36
C MET A 71 11.49 -20.28 -19.32
N PHE A 72 12.43 -20.39 -18.37
CA PHE A 72 12.33 -21.37 -17.29
C PHE A 72 11.09 -21.13 -16.43
N LEU A 73 10.85 -19.88 -16.01
CA LEU A 73 9.65 -19.53 -15.24
C LEU A 73 8.37 -19.86 -16.00
N SER A 74 8.32 -19.56 -17.30
CA SER A 74 7.19 -19.90 -18.17
C SER A 74 6.95 -21.41 -18.28
N ALA A 75 8.03 -22.22 -18.31
CA ALA A 75 7.91 -23.68 -18.25
C ALA A 75 7.35 -24.15 -16.89
N GLY A 76 7.78 -23.53 -15.78
CA GLY A 76 7.24 -23.77 -14.45
C GLY A 76 5.75 -23.44 -14.34
N LEU A 77 5.32 -22.30 -14.92
CA LEU A 77 3.92 -21.87 -14.98
C LEU A 77 3.01 -22.83 -15.75
N LYS A 78 3.53 -23.49 -16.79
CA LYS A 78 2.80 -24.50 -17.58
C LYS A 78 2.60 -25.81 -16.84
N ASN A 79 3.31 -26.04 -15.73
CA ASN A 79 3.16 -27.28 -14.99
C ASN A 79 1.85 -27.27 -14.19
N ASN A 80 1.09 -28.37 -14.25
CA ASN A 80 -0.19 -28.50 -13.53
C ASN A 80 -0.06 -28.52 -12.00
N LEU A 81 1.15 -28.77 -11.50
CA LEU A 81 1.49 -28.75 -10.08
C LEU A 81 1.75 -27.33 -9.56
N SER A 82 2.06 -26.38 -10.46
CA SER A 82 2.31 -24.99 -10.08
C SER A 82 1.02 -24.34 -9.57
N LYS A 83 1.09 -23.77 -8.36
CA LYS A 83 0.00 -23.02 -7.72
C LYS A 83 0.17 -21.51 -7.86
N LEU A 84 1.15 -21.06 -8.63
CA LEU A 84 1.50 -19.64 -8.76
C LEU A 84 0.34 -18.86 -9.40
N ARG A 85 -0.09 -17.80 -8.72
CA ARG A 85 -1.19 -16.92 -9.11
C ARG A 85 -0.73 -15.52 -9.45
N THR A 86 0.35 -15.06 -8.82
CA THR A 86 0.92 -13.73 -9.04
C THR A 86 2.39 -13.87 -9.38
N LEU A 87 2.78 -13.27 -10.51
CA LEU A 87 4.17 -13.17 -10.93
C LEU A 87 4.49 -11.71 -11.27
N LYS A 88 5.52 -11.16 -10.63
CA LYS A 88 6.01 -9.81 -10.89
C LYS A 88 7.41 -9.87 -11.45
N LEU A 89 7.59 -9.29 -12.63
CA LEU A 89 8.83 -9.23 -13.38
C LEU A 89 9.16 -7.78 -13.76
N ILE A 90 8.94 -6.83 -12.84
CA ILE A 90 9.10 -5.40 -13.13
C ILE A 90 10.57 -5.12 -13.43
N GLY A 91 10.87 -4.55 -14.60
CA GLY A 91 12.25 -4.21 -14.98
C GLY A 91 13.19 -5.41 -15.07
N CYS A 92 12.70 -6.60 -15.43
CA CYS A 92 13.50 -7.83 -15.48
C CYS A 92 14.25 -8.05 -16.81
N GLY A 93 14.11 -7.14 -17.78
CA GLY A 93 14.70 -7.29 -19.11
C GLY A 93 14.01 -8.39 -19.93
N VAL A 94 12.67 -8.44 -19.89
CA VAL A 94 11.85 -9.34 -20.72
C VAL A 94 12.02 -8.94 -22.19
N THR A 95 12.39 -9.91 -23.05
CA THR A 95 12.67 -9.75 -24.50
C THR A 95 11.70 -10.55 -25.38
N TYR A 96 11.83 -10.43 -26.71
CA TYR A 96 11.10 -11.17 -27.75
C TYR A 96 10.73 -12.62 -27.46
N GLU A 97 11.72 -13.52 -27.39
CA GLU A 97 11.43 -14.96 -27.26
C GLU A 97 10.76 -15.28 -25.91
N SER A 98 11.10 -14.49 -24.88
CA SER A 98 10.54 -14.65 -23.55
C SER A 98 9.04 -14.32 -23.48
N CYS A 99 8.58 -13.28 -24.20
CA CYS A 99 7.16 -12.95 -24.34
C CYS A 99 6.36 -14.06 -25.03
N GLY A 100 6.95 -14.73 -26.03
CA GLY A 100 6.34 -15.91 -26.66
C GLY A 100 6.13 -17.08 -25.68
N THR A 101 7.10 -17.35 -24.82
CA THR A 101 6.97 -18.40 -23.80
C THR A 101 5.96 -18.06 -22.71
N LEU A 102 5.91 -16.80 -22.27
CA LEU A 102 4.90 -16.29 -21.34
C LEU A 102 3.50 -16.39 -21.94
N ALA A 103 3.30 -15.93 -23.18
CA ALA A 103 2.03 -16.06 -23.90
C ALA A 103 1.57 -17.52 -23.98
N SER A 104 2.50 -18.43 -24.26
CA SER A 104 2.22 -19.86 -24.28
C SER A 104 1.88 -20.42 -22.88
N ALA A 105 2.46 -19.87 -21.81
CA ALA A 105 2.10 -20.23 -20.44
C ALA A 105 0.70 -19.72 -20.05
N LEU A 106 0.36 -18.48 -20.44
CA LEU A 106 -1.00 -17.92 -20.28
C LEU A 106 -2.04 -18.74 -21.05
N ALA A 107 -1.69 -19.20 -22.25
CA ALA A 107 -2.55 -20.04 -23.07
C ALA A 107 -2.74 -21.48 -22.54
N SER A 108 -2.01 -21.88 -21.51
CA SER A 108 -2.06 -23.23 -20.96
C SER A 108 -3.21 -23.40 -19.97
N ASN A 109 -4.02 -24.46 -20.12
CA ASN A 109 -5.11 -24.77 -19.18
C ASN A 109 -4.64 -25.14 -17.76
N THR A 110 -3.38 -25.58 -17.65
CA THR A 110 -2.71 -25.94 -16.40
C THR A 110 -2.23 -24.73 -15.61
N SER A 111 -2.03 -23.57 -16.26
CA SER A 111 -1.58 -22.36 -15.59
C SER A 111 -2.67 -21.86 -14.63
N HIS A 112 -2.25 -21.40 -13.45
CA HIS A 112 -3.10 -20.79 -12.43
C HIS A 112 -2.90 -19.28 -12.31
N LEU A 113 -2.09 -18.68 -13.20
CA LEU A 113 -1.72 -17.27 -13.13
C LEU A 113 -2.95 -16.38 -13.30
N ARG A 114 -3.10 -15.43 -12.36
CA ARG A 114 -4.19 -14.45 -12.27
C ARG A 114 -3.68 -13.01 -12.38
N GLU A 115 -2.48 -12.74 -11.88
CA GLU A 115 -1.84 -11.44 -11.96
C GLU A 115 -0.44 -11.56 -12.57
N LEU A 116 -0.17 -10.72 -13.55
CA LEU A 116 1.12 -10.59 -14.19
C LEU A 116 1.50 -9.11 -14.26
N ASP A 117 2.66 -8.79 -13.70
CA ASP A 117 3.24 -7.45 -13.75
C ASP A 117 4.52 -7.47 -14.59
N LEU A 118 4.47 -6.83 -15.75
CA LEU A 118 5.60 -6.68 -16.68
C LEU A 118 6.05 -5.22 -16.79
N SER A 119 5.67 -4.37 -15.83
CA SER A 119 6.00 -2.95 -15.85
C SER A 119 7.50 -2.69 -15.97
N GLN A 120 7.88 -1.55 -16.53
CA GLN A 120 9.27 -1.15 -16.76
C GLN A 120 10.10 -2.15 -17.59
N ASN A 121 9.46 -3.03 -18.36
CA ASN A 121 10.12 -3.77 -19.44
C ASN A 121 9.82 -3.09 -20.77
N SER A 122 10.81 -2.98 -21.64
CA SER A 122 10.59 -2.53 -23.02
C SER A 122 9.92 -3.65 -23.80
N ILE A 123 8.63 -3.51 -24.08
CA ILE A 123 7.84 -4.50 -24.83
C ILE A 123 7.45 -3.88 -26.17
N ASP A 124 8.07 -4.36 -27.24
CA ASP A 124 7.79 -3.97 -28.61
C ASP A 124 6.47 -4.57 -29.13
N ASP A 125 6.12 -4.22 -30.38
CA ASP A 125 4.85 -4.65 -30.98
C ASP A 125 4.75 -6.15 -31.19
N LEU A 126 5.86 -6.80 -31.53
CA LEU A 126 5.89 -8.22 -31.80
C LEU A 126 5.71 -9.01 -30.50
N GLU A 127 6.33 -8.54 -29.42
CA GLU A 127 6.18 -9.07 -28.07
C GLU A 127 4.76 -8.88 -27.54
N MET A 128 4.20 -7.69 -27.69
CA MET A 128 2.80 -7.42 -27.33
C MET A 128 1.83 -8.26 -28.15
N MET A 129 2.12 -8.51 -29.43
CA MET A 129 1.29 -9.37 -30.27
C MET A 129 1.29 -10.82 -29.76
N MET A 130 2.45 -11.33 -29.34
CA MET A 130 2.53 -12.65 -28.71
C MET A 130 1.74 -12.70 -27.41
N LEU A 131 1.96 -11.74 -26.51
CA LEU A 131 1.25 -11.67 -25.23
C LEU A 131 -0.28 -11.62 -25.44
N SER A 132 -0.72 -10.80 -26.39
CA SER A 132 -2.12 -10.66 -26.78
C SER A 132 -2.71 -11.95 -27.35
N ALA A 133 -1.93 -12.73 -28.10
CA ALA A 133 -2.35 -14.05 -28.56
C ALA A 133 -2.57 -15.03 -27.39
N GLY A 134 -1.73 -14.96 -26.35
CA GLY A 134 -1.91 -15.69 -25.11
C GLY A 134 -3.18 -15.28 -24.36
N LEU A 135 -3.42 -13.98 -24.21
CA LEU A 135 -4.61 -13.42 -23.56
C LEU A 135 -5.93 -13.81 -24.25
N ARG A 136 -5.90 -13.96 -25.58
CA ARG A 136 -7.05 -14.41 -26.38
C ARG A 136 -7.37 -15.89 -26.23
N ASN A 137 -6.49 -16.68 -25.63
CA ASN A 137 -6.75 -18.11 -25.49
C ASN A 137 -7.89 -18.35 -24.49
N PRO A 138 -8.91 -19.18 -24.80
CA PRO A 138 -9.99 -19.50 -23.87
C PRO A 138 -9.55 -20.12 -22.54
N SER A 139 -8.36 -20.70 -22.51
CA SER A 139 -7.76 -21.28 -21.29
C SER A 139 -7.06 -20.24 -20.41
N CYS A 140 -6.84 -19.03 -20.92
CA CYS A 140 -6.17 -17.96 -20.17
C CYS A 140 -7.03 -17.54 -18.98
N LYS A 141 -6.43 -17.60 -17.79
CA LYS A 141 -7.08 -17.30 -16.50
C LYS A 141 -6.69 -15.92 -15.95
N LEU A 142 -5.91 -15.14 -16.69
CA LEU A 142 -5.35 -13.87 -16.23
C LEU A 142 -6.46 -12.84 -16.01
N GLU A 143 -6.48 -12.25 -14.83
CA GLU A 143 -7.47 -11.28 -14.36
C GLU A 143 -6.86 -9.88 -14.24
N LYS A 144 -5.55 -9.79 -13.98
CA LYS A 144 -4.83 -8.52 -13.80
C LYS A 144 -3.56 -8.49 -14.65
N LEU A 145 -3.39 -7.41 -15.40
CA LEU A 145 -2.20 -7.18 -16.21
C LEU A 145 -1.72 -5.74 -15.98
N LYS A 146 -0.44 -5.61 -15.65
CA LYS A 146 0.23 -4.32 -15.47
C LYS A 146 1.37 -4.19 -16.47
N LEU A 147 1.34 -3.10 -17.23
CA LEU A 147 2.28 -2.77 -18.28
C LEU A 147 2.74 -1.31 -18.12
N LEU A 148 3.06 -0.88 -16.90
CA LEU A 148 3.42 0.51 -16.65
C LEU A 148 4.76 0.82 -17.30
N SER A 149 4.87 1.96 -18.01
CA SER A 149 6.11 2.39 -18.67
C SER A 149 6.75 1.28 -19.54
N CYS A 150 5.95 0.60 -20.35
CA CYS A 150 6.41 -0.49 -21.23
C CYS A 150 6.81 -0.04 -22.64
N GLY A 151 6.53 1.22 -23.01
CA GLY A 151 6.87 1.75 -24.33
C GLY A 151 5.97 1.23 -25.45
N LEU A 152 4.70 0.95 -25.14
CA LEU A 152 3.73 0.42 -26.09
C LEU A 152 3.60 1.31 -27.33
N THR A 153 3.68 0.70 -28.52
CA THR A 153 3.42 1.39 -29.80
C THR A 153 2.03 1.02 -30.35
N GLU A 154 1.66 1.62 -31.49
CA GLU A 154 0.31 1.54 -32.06
C GLU A 154 -0.09 0.09 -32.37
N ASP A 155 0.81 -0.68 -32.98
CA ASP A 155 0.56 -2.06 -33.37
C ASP A 155 0.41 -2.97 -32.15
N GLY A 156 1.25 -2.80 -31.13
CA GLY A 156 1.15 -3.50 -29.84
C GLY A 156 -0.16 -3.19 -29.11
N CYS A 157 -0.58 -1.93 -29.08
CA CYS A 157 -1.87 -1.54 -28.51
C CYS A 157 -3.06 -2.08 -29.30
N ASN A 158 -2.97 -2.17 -30.63
CA ASN A 158 -4.02 -2.79 -31.45
C ASN A 158 -4.16 -4.29 -31.17
N ALA A 159 -3.04 -5.00 -30.98
CA ALA A 159 -3.06 -6.40 -30.59
C ALA A 159 -3.70 -6.58 -29.21
N LEU A 160 -3.34 -5.74 -28.23
CA LEU A 160 -3.92 -5.76 -26.89
C LEU A 160 -5.41 -5.45 -26.93
N ALA A 161 -5.81 -4.41 -27.67
CA ALA A 161 -7.20 -4.03 -27.88
C ALA A 161 -8.02 -5.20 -28.45
N SER A 162 -7.48 -5.89 -29.46
CA SER A 162 -8.10 -7.08 -30.04
C SER A 162 -8.25 -8.23 -29.03
N ALA A 163 -7.31 -8.37 -28.09
CA ALA A 163 -7.41 -9.36 -27.02
C ALA A 163 -8.49 -9.02 -26.00
N LEU A 164 -8.55 -7.77 -25.57
CA LEU A 164 -9.56 -7.27 -24.62
C LEU A 164 -10.99 -7.34 -25.17
N GLY A 165 -11.15 -7.18 -26.49
CA GLY A 165 -12.43 -7.27 -27.18
C GLY A 165 -12.91 -8.69 -27.47
N SER A 166 -12.15 -9.72 -27.05
CA SER A 166 -12.47 -11.13 -27.29
C SER A 166 -13.30 -11.73 -26.15
N ASP A 167 -14.28 -12.57 -26.47
CA ASP A 167 -15.13 -13.28 -25.49
C ASP A 167 -14.33 -14.13 -24.48
N SER A 168 -13.15 -14.60 -24.90
CA SER A 168 -12.25 -15.44 -24.10
C SER A 168 -11.45 -14.67 -23.06
N SER A 169 -11.41 -13.34 -23.11
CA SER A 169 -10.69 -12.55 -22.12
C SER A 169 -11.34 -12.67 -20.75
N HIS A 170 -10.53 -12.90 -19.73
CA HIS A 170 -10.91 -12.88 -18.31
C HIS A 170 -10.39 -11.64 -17.58
N LEU A 171 -9.75 -10.71 -18.30
CA LEU A 171 -9.12 -9.56 -17.70
C LEU A 171 -10.16 -8.63 -17.05
N ARG A 172 -9.92 -8.27 -15.80
CA ARG A 172 -10.74 -7.38 -14.97
C ARG A 172 -10.01 -6.08 -14.61
N GLU A 173 -8.69 -6.13 -14.48
CA GLU A 173 -7.85 -4.96 -14.21
C GLU A 173 -6.75 -4.83 -15.27
N LEU A 174 -6.63 -3.64 -15.84
CA LEU A 174 -5.55 -3.28 -16.74
C LEU A 174 -4.92 -1.96 -16.30
N ASP A 175 -3.60 -1.96 -16.16
CA ASP A 175 -2.81 -0.78 -15.88
C ASP A 175 -1.84 -0.50 -17.02
N LEU A 176 -2.08 0.61 -17.74
CA LEU A 176 -1.22 1.12 -18.81
C LEU A 176 -0.58 2.46 -18.44
N SER A 177 -0.53 2.79 -17.14
CA SER A 177 0.01 4.06 -16.66
C SER A 177 1.45 4.29 -17.13
N GLU A 178 1.84 5.55 -17.26
CA GLU A 178 3.18 5.97 -17.69
C GLU A 178 3.58 5.50 -19.10
N ASN A 179 2.62 5.07 -19.94
CA ASN A 179 2.85 4.89 -21.38
C ASN A 179 2.41 6.14 -22.14
N SER A 180 3.19 6.57 -23.12
CA SER A 180 2.82 7.68 -24.00
C SER A 180 1.77 7.23 -25.03
N LEU A 181 0.49 7.42 -24.71
CA LEU A 181 -0.62 6.97 -25.54
C LEU A 181 -1.02 8.08 -26.53
N SER A 182 -0.54 7.98 -27.78
CA SER A 182 -1.01 8.85 -28.87
C SER A 182 -2.51 8.67 -29.17
N TYR A 183 -3.08 9.59 -29.96
CA TYR A 183 -4.46 9.53 -30.45
C TYR A 183 -4.88 8.14 -30.95
N PHE A 184 -4.03 7.46 -31.75
CA PHE A 184 -4.33 6.15 -32.30
C PHE A 184 -4.50 5.08 -31.22
N HIS A 185 -3.64 5.08 -30.19
CA HIS A 185 -3.75 4.16 -29.06
C HIS A 185 -5.07 4.35 -28.30
N THR A 186 -5.42 5.60 -28.00
CA THR A 186 -6.68 5.91 -27.32
C THR A 186 -7.91 5.59 -28.17
N MET A 187 -7.83 5.78 -29.49
CA MET A 187 -8.91 5.42 -30.41
C MET A 187 -9.14 3.90 -30.41
N LEU A 188 -8.08 3.10 -30.40
CA LEU A 188 -8.16 1.65 -30.29
C LEU A 188 -8.80 1.24 -28.96
N LEU A 189 -8.32 1.77 -27.83
CA LEU A 189 -8.93 1.51 -26.51
C LEU A 189 -10.42 1.90 -26.48
N SER A 190 -10.76 3.05 -27.07
CA SER A 190 -12.14 3.53 -27.20
C SER A 190 -13.02 2.58 -27.99
N ALA A 191 -12.50 1.97 -29.06
CA ALA A 191 -13.23 0.99 -29.85
C ALA A 191 -13.52 -0.29 -29.03
N VAL A 192 -12.59 -0.72 -28.18
CA VAL A 192 -12.79 -1.89 -27.32
C VAL A 192 -13.74 -1.60 -26.17
N ILE A 193 -13.73 -0.40 -25.58
CA ILE A 193 -14.71 -0.02 -24.55
C ILE A 193 -16.14 -0.11 -25.09
N ARG A 194 -16.33 0.23 -26.37
CA ARG A 194 -17.63 0.09 -27.07
C ARG A 194 -18.01 -1.36 -27.36
N ASN A 195 -17.08 -2.31 -27.23
CA ASN A 195 -17.32 -3.72 -27.49
C ASN A 195 -18.17 -4.35 -26.37
N PRO A 196 -19.30 -5.01 -26.67
CA PRO A 196 -20.13 -5.68 -25.67
C PRO A 196 -19.41 -6.77 -24.85
N CYS A 197 -18.35 -7.35 -25.41
CA CYS A 197 -17.52 -8.39 -24.80
C CYS A 197 -16.52 -7.84 -23.76
N TRP A 198 -16.42 -6.52 -23.62
CA TRP A 198 -15.60 -5.87 -22.61
C TRP A 198 -15.96 -6.35 -21.20
N LYS A 199 -14.96 -6.72 -20.39
CA LYS A 199 -15.15 -7.21 -19.00
C LYS A 199 -14.32 -6.47 -17.96
N LEU A 200 -13.48 -5.52 -18.38
CA LEU A 200 -12.62 -4.77 -17.48
C LEU A 200 -13.46 -3.92 -16.53
N GLU A 201 -13.17 -4.08 -15.24
CA GLU A 201 -13.79 -3.39 -14.11
C GLU A 201 -12.93 -2.23 -13.64
N THR A 202 -11.60 -2.32 -13.83
CA THR A 202 -10.63 -1.29 -13.47
C THR A 202 -9.72 -0.99 -14.65
N LEU A 203 -9.63 0.29 -15.02
CA LEU A 203 -8.71 0.80 -16.03
C LEU A 203 -7.89 1.95 -15.45
N LYS A 204 -6.56 1.80 -15.45
CA LYS A 204 -5.63 2.82 -14.99
C LYS A 204 -4.80 3.35 -16.15
N LEU A 205 -4.87 4.66 -16.35
CA LEU A 205 -4.18 5.39 -17.41
C LEU A 205 -3.49 6.63 -16.81
N VAL A 206 -2.77 6.44 -15.70
CA VAL A 206 -2.13 7.55 -14.99
C VAL A 206 -0.93 8.05 -15.79
N SER A 207 -0.81 9.37 -15.96
CA SER A 207 0.34 9.98 -16.66
C SER A 207 0.58 9.43 -18.08
N CYS A 208 -0.49 9.26 -18.86
CA CYS A 208 -0.43 8.70 -20.22
C CYS A 208 -0.23 9.72 -21.34
N SER A 209 -0.13 11.01 -21.02
CA SER A 209 0.14 12.10 -21.97
C SER A 209 -0.81 12.10 -23.19
N PHE A 210 -2.12 12.02 -22.94
CA PHE A 210 -3.13 12.03 -24.00
C PHE A 210 -3.04 13.28 -24.89
N THR A 211 -3.30 13.10 -26.18
CA THR A 211 -3.77 14.20 -27.04
C THR A 211 -5.22 14.52 -26.68
N ASP A 212 -5.64 15.78 -26.79
CA ASP A 212 -7.03 16.22 -26.52
C ASP A 212 -8.06 15.36 -27.29
N GLU A 213 -7.81 15.06 -28.56
CA GLU A 213 -8.71 14.21 -29.36
C GLU A 213 -8.79 12.77 -28.85
N GLY A 214 -7.70 12.29 -28.25
CA GLY A 214 -7.58 10.93 -27.73
C GLY A 214 -8.36 10.76 -26.43
N CYS A 215 -8.25 11.74 -25.53
CA CYS A 215 -9.05 11.78 -24.31
C CYS A 215 -10.54 11.91 -24.64
N ALA A 216 -10.90 12.81 -25.57
CA ALA A 216 -12.26 12.97 -26.03
C ALA A 216 -12.86 11.67 -26.61
N ALA A 217 -12.07 10.92 -27.39
CA ALA A 217 -12.49 9.62 -27.93
C ALA A 217 -12.80 8.60 -26.82
N LEU A 218 -11.92 8.53 -25.81
CA LEU A 218 -12.05 7.65 -24.64
C LEU A 218 -13.32 7.99 -23.85
N LEU A 219 -13.49 9.25 -23.47
CA LEU A 219 -14.64 9.71 -22.70
C LEU A 219 -15.95 9.57 -23.48
N SER A 220 -15.92 9.79 -24.79
CA SER A 220 -17.06 9.54 -25.68
C SER A 220 -17.42 8.05 -25.77
N ALA A 221 -16.45 7.14 -25.61
CA ALA A 221 -16.72 5.70 -25.59
C ALA A 221 -17.43 5.26 -24.31
N LEU A 222 -17.09 5.85 -23.16
CA LEU A 222 -17.76 5.60 -21.88
C LEU A 222 -19.26 5.92 -21.95
N ARG A 223 -19.66 6.92 -22.74
CA ARG A 223 -21.08 7.23 -22.97
C ARG A 223 -21.82 6.11 -23.70
N SER A 224 -21.16 5.31 -24.53
CA SER A 224 -21.83 4.33 -25.39
C SER A 224 -21.95 2.93 -24.80
N ASN A 225 -21.15 2.58 -23.77
CA ASN A 225 -21.22 1.26 -23.15
C ASN A 225 -20.59 1.24 -21.74
N PRO A 226 -21.39 1.17 -20.67
CA PRO A 226 -20.86 0.91 -19.34
C PRO A 226 -21.47 -0.35 -18.73
N SER A 227 -21.14 -1.54 -19.23
CA SER A 227 -21.62 -2.77 -18.60
C SER A 227 -20.78 -3.21 -17.41
N TYR A 228 -19.46 -2.93 -17.38
CA TYR A 228 -18.56 -3.46 -16.34
C TYR A 228 -17.58 -2.48 -15.67
N LEU A 229 -17.20 -1.36 -16.28
CA LEU A 229 -16.18 -0.47 -15.68
C LEU A 229 -16.70 0.18 -14.38
N ARG A 230 -15.99 -0.06 -13.27
CA ARG A 230 -16.27 0.43 -11.92
C ARG A 230 -15.25 1.45 -11.44
N GLU A 231 -14.00 1.32 -11.87
CA GLU A 231 -12.92 2.24 -11.52
C GLU A 231 -12.18 2.72 -12.77
N LEU A 232 -11.99 4.04 -12.84
CA LEU A 232 -11.22 4.71 -13.87
C LEU A 232 -10.26 5.70 -13.20
N ASP A 233 -8.97 5.53 -13.49
CA ASP A 233 -7.93 6.43 -13.04
C ASP A 233 -7.29 7.15 -14.23
N LEU A 234 -7.54 8.46 -14.32
CA LEU A 234 -6.96 9.35 -15.33
C LEU A 234 -5.98 10.34 -14.70
N SER A 235 -5.51 10.10 -13.48
CA SER A 235 -4.66 11.03 -12.75
C SER A 235 -3.41 11.42 -13.55
N LYS A 236 -2.89 12.63 -13.34
CA LYS A 236 -1.72 13.19 -14.01
C LYS A 236 -1.85 13.28 -15.53
N ASN A 237 -3.07 13.38 -16.05
CA ASN A 237 -3.34 13.75 -17.44
C ASN A 237 -4.03 15.11 -17.48
N ASN A 238 -3.58 16.00 -18.35
CA ASN A 238 -4.24 17.29 -18.55
C ASN A 238 -5.60 17.09 -19.22
N LEU A 239 -6.69 17.45 -18.53
CA LEU A 239 -8.06 17.33 -19.04
C LEU A 239 -8.59 18.71 -19.43
N SER A 240 -8.94 18.87 -20.70
CA SER A 240 -9.54 20.11 -21.19
C SER A 240 -10.98 20.27 -20.69
N TYR A 241 -11.53 21.48 -20.84
CA TYR A 241 -12.96 21.71 -20.62
C TYR A 241 -13.85 20.77 -21.46
N LEU A 242 -13.46 20.48 -22.71
CA LEU A 242 -14.20 19.58 -23.59
C LEU A 242 -14.25 18.16 -23.01
N ASP A 243 -13.14 17.69 -22.46
CA ASP A 243 -13.06 16.38 -21.80
C ASP A 243 -13.99 16.32 -20.59
N MET A 244 -13.96 17.34 -19.74
CA MET A 244 -14.84 17.41 -18.56
C MET A 244 -16.33 17.46 -18.95
N MET A 245 -16.67 18.13 -20.05
CA MET A 245 -18.02 18.14 -20.60
C MET A 245 -18.44 16.76 -21.12
N LEU A 246 -17.55 16.03 -21.81
CA LEU A 246 -17.80 14.67 -22.28
C LEU A 246 -17.96 13.69 -21.11
N LEU A 247 -17.16 13.85 -20.06
CA LEU A 247 -17.26 13.07 -18.84
C LEU A 247 -18.60 13.31 -18.14
N SER A 248 -19.02 14.57 -17.98
CA SER A 248 -20.35 14.92 -17.45
C SER A 248 -21.46 14.27 -18.28
N ALA A 249 -21.40 14.37 -19.61
CA ALA A 249 -22.38 13.75 -20.50
C ALA A 249 -22.38 12.22 -20.42
N ALA A 250 -21.26 11.59 -20.08
CA ALA A 250 -21.18 10.16 -19.83
C ALA A 250 -21.83 9.79 -18.47
N MET A 251 -21.65 10.61 -17.43
CA MET A 251 -22.28 10.44 -16.11
C MET A 251 -23.81 10.59 -16.14
N GLU A 252 -24.34 11.33 -17.11
CA GLU A 252 -25.78 11.45 -17.35
C GLU A 252 -26.39 10.21 -18.03
N ASN A 253 -25.56 9.29 -18.53
CA ASN A 253 -26.05 8.09 -19.17
C ASN A 253 -26.69 7.13 -18.12
N PRO A 254 -27.93 6.64 -18.32
CA PRO A 254 -28.59 5.72 -17.39
C PRO A 254 -27.85 4.40 -17.13
N TYR A 255 -26.94 4.02 -18.01
CA TYR A 255 -26.13 2.83 -17.84
C TYR A 255 -24.86 3.08 -17.01
N TRP A 256 -24.48 4.34 -16.74
CA TRP A 256 -23.25 4.67 -16.00
C TRP A 256 -23.10 3.84 -14.73
N LYS A 257 -21.98 3.12 -14.61
CA LYS A 257 -21.71 2.19 -13.49
C LYS A 257 -20.43 2.50 -12.73
N LEU A 258 -19.72 3.56 -13.12
CA LEU A 258 -18.47 3.93 -12.49
C LEU A 258 -18.73 4.36 -11.05
N GLU A 259 -18.05 3.69 -10.13
CA GLU A 259 -18.15 3.88 -8.68
C GLU A 259 -16.95 4.70 -8.18
N THR A 260 -15.79 4.56 -8.81
CA THR A 260 -14.56 5.29 -8.46
C THR A 260 -14.01 6.02 -9.67
N LEU A 261 -13.80 7.33 -9.50
CA LEU A 261 -13.21 8.20 -10.51
C LEU A 261 -12.05 8.97 -9.88
N LYS A 262 -10.85 8.80 -10.43
CA LYS A 262 -9.65 9.50 -9.97
C LYS A 262 -9.15 10.43 -11.07
N LEU A 263 -9.13 11.72 -10.76
CA LEU A 263 -8.68 12.80 -11.62
C LEU A 263 -7.63 13.63 -10.90
N LYS A 264 -6.73 12.99 -10.14
CA LYS A 264 -5.70 13.71 -9.38
C LYS A 264 -4.73 14.38 -10.34
N ASP A 265 -4.30 15.62 -10.06
CA ASP A 265 -3.33 16.37 -10.87
C ASP A 265 -3.73 16.45 -12.36
N CYS A 266 -5.00 16.71 -12.66
CA CYS A 266 -5.55 16.72 -14.03
C CYS A 266 -5.64 18.11 -14.68
N GLY A 267 -5.20 19.17 -14.02
CA GLY A 267 -5.24 20.53 -14.57
C GLY A 267 -6.66 21.07 -14.79
N ILE A 268 -7.67 20.56 -14.07
CA ILE A 268 -9.07 20.94 -14.25
C ILE A 268 -9.28 22.42 -13.86
N GLU A 269 -9.89 23.19 -14.76
CA GLU A 269 -10.29 24.59 -14.57
C GLU A 269 -11.74 24.72 -14.05
N ASP A 270 -12.16 25.94 -13.69
CA ASP A 270 -13.46 26.25 -13.08
C ASP A 270 -14.66 25.68 -13.86
N GLU A 271 -14.70 25.86 -15.18
CA GLU A 271 -15.76 25.33 -16.03
C GLU A 271 -15.81 23.79 -16.04
N GLY A 272 -14.66 23.14 -15.83
CA GLY A 272 -14.57 21.69 -15.68
C GLY A 272 -15.22 21.20 -14.39
N PHE A 273 -15.07 21.93 -13.28
CA PHE A 273 -15.78 21.61 -12.02
C PHE A 273 -17.28 21.84 -12.13
N ALA A 274 -17.71 22.87 -12.86
CA ALA A 274 -19.13 23.09 -13.14
C ALA A 274 -19.74 21.93 -13.94
N ALA A 275 -19.02 21.43 -14.95
CA ALA A 275 -19.42 20.25 -15.71
C ALA A 275 -19.48 19.01 -14.81
N LEU A 276 -18.45 18.73 -14.01
CA LEU A 276 -18.43 17.59 -13.09
C LEU A 276 -19.58 17.64 -12.08
N ALA A 277 -19.86 18.82 -11.51
CA ALA A 277 -21.00 19.03 -10.62
C ALA A 277 -22.33 18.79 -11.35
N SER A 278 -22.46 19.16 -12.63
CA SER A 278 -23.64 18.81 -13.44
C SER A 278 -23.81 17.30 -13.55
N GLY A 279 -22.74 16.58 -13.88
CA GLY A 279 -22.73 15.12 -13.96
C GLY A 279 -23.10 14.45 -12.62
N LEU A 280 -22.60 14.94 -11.49
CA LEU A 280 -22.93 14.41 -10.16
C LEU A 280 -24.40 14.60 -9.76
N ARG A 281 -25.06 15.62 -10.33
CA ARG A 281 -26.48 15.88 -10.14
C ARG A 281 -27.38 14.97 -10.98
N SER A 282 -26.81 14.15 -11.88
CA SER A 282 -27.58 13.20 -12.68
C SER A 282 -28.25 12.14 -11.82
N ASN A 283 -29.40 11.63 -12.27
CA ASN A 283 -30.20 10.65 -11.51
C ASN A 283 -30.25 9.29 -12.22
N PRO A 284 -29.77 8.20 -11.59
CA PRO A 284 -28.99 8.14 -10.35
C PRO A 284 -27.49 8.29 -10.61
N SER A 285 -26.81 9.10 -9.80
CA SER A 285 -25.35 9.01 -9.69
C SER A 285 -24.97 7.63 -9.13
N HIS A 286 -23.96 6.98 -9.74
CA HIS A 286 -23.37 5.74 -9.23
C HIS A 286 -22.00 5.95 -8.58
N LEU A 287 -21.49 7.18 -8.64
CA LEU A 287 -20.17 7.51 -8.12
C LEU A 287 -20.19 7.51 -6.58
N ILE A 288 -19.28 6.72 -6.00
CA ILE A 288 -19.09 6.52 -4.56
C ILE A 288 -17.83 7.25 -4.11
N GLU A 289 -16.76 7.18 -4.91
CA GLU A 289 -15.48 7.84 -4.64
C GLU A 289 -15.04 8.76 -5.79
N LEU A 290 -14.67 9.99 -5.42
CA LEU A 290 -14.13 10.98 -6.32
C LEU A 290 -12.83 11.56 -5.74
N ASP A 291 -11.74 11.44 -6.49
CA ASP A 291 -10.45 12.04 -6.15
C ASP A 291 -10.12 13.17 -7.12
N LEU A 292 -10.09 14.40 -6.61
CA LEU A 292 -9.75 15.62 -7.36
C LEU A 292 -8.47 16.29 -6.82
N SER A 293 -7.69 15.56 -6.03
CA SER A 293 -6.48 16.08 -5.38
C SER A 293 -5.52 16.72 -6.39
N GLY A 294 -4.83 17.78 -6.03
CA GLY A 294 -3.82 18.43 -6.87
C GLY A 294 -4.38 19.25 -8.05
N ASN A 295 -5.70 19.36 -8.19
CA ASN A 295 -6.32 20.33 -9.10
C ASN A 295 -6.59 21.66 -8.41
N LYS A 296 -6.67 22.75 -9.18
CA LYS A 296 -7.04 24.08 -8.69
C LYS A 296 -8.55 24.19 -8.47
N VAL A 297 -9.09 23.37 -7.58
CA VAL A 297 -10.52 23.38 -7.25
C VAL A 297 -10.95 24.76 -6.74
N GLY A 298 -10.15 25.34 -5.84
CA GLY A 298 -10.41 26.64 -5.24
C GLY A 298 -11.78 26.75 -4.60
N ASP A 299 -12.19 27.98 -4.27
CA ASP A 299 -13.50 28.19 -3.64
C ASP A 299 -14.68 27.98 -4.59
N PHE A 300 -14.50 28.29 -5.88
CA PHE A 300 -15.52 28.11 -6.89
C PHE A 300 -15.86 26.63 -7.12
N GLY A 301 -14.84 25.78 -7.29
CA GLY A 301 -15.04 24.34 -7.48
C GLY A 301 -15.71 23.69 -6.28
N VAL A 302 -15.30 24.04 -5.05
CA VAL A 302 -15.96 23.54 -3.83
C VAL A 302 -17.43 23.98 -3.76
N GLN A 303 -17.74 25.22 -4.16
CA GLN A 303 -19.12 25.69 -4.22
C GLN A 303 -19.97 24.85 -5.19
N MET A 304 -19.45 24.56 -6.39
CA MET A 304 -20.15 23.75 -7.40
C MET A 304 -20.36 22.31 -6.92
N LEU A 305 -19.32 21.69 -6.37
CA LEU A 305 -19.37 20.32 -5.87
C LEU A 305 -20.31 20.19 -4.67
N SER A 306 -20.25 21.12 -3.71
CA SER A 306 -21.12 21.11 -2.52
C SER A 306 -22.61 21.18 -2.91
N ALA A 307 -22.95 22.01 -3.90
CA ALA A 307 -24.31 22.07 -4.43
C ALA A 307 -24.79 20.76 -5.08
N ALA A 308 -23.87 19.93 -5.59
CA ALA A 308 -24.20 18.59 -6.09
C ALA A 308 -24.39 17.58 -4.95
N LEU A 309 -23.58 17.67 -3.89
CA LEU A 309 -23.65 16.79 -2.71
C LEU A 309 -24.95 16.97 -1.91
N GLU A 310 -25.58 18.14 -1.98
CA GLU A 310 -26.88 18.42 -1.34
C GLU A 310 -28.07 17.69 -2.02
N ILE A 311 -27.88 17.12 -3.21
CA ILE A 311 -28.95 16.43 -3.92
C ILE A 311 -29.20 15.05 -3.31
N PRO A 312 -30.46 14.67 -2.98
CA PRO A 312 -30.77 13.40 -2.33
C PRO A 312 -30.37 12.11 -3.07
N TYR A 313 -30.11 12.20 -4.38
CA TYR A 313 -29.70 11.07 -5.22
C TYR A 313 -28.17 11.03 -5.45
N CYS A 314 -27.42 11.94 -4.84
CA CYS A 314 -25.96 11.88 -4.82
C CYS A 314 -25.53 10.72 -3.90
N LYS A 315 -24.81 9.74 -4.46
CA LYS A 315 -24.31 8.57 -3.71
C LYS A 315 -22.87 8.71 -3.25
N LEU A 316 -22.26 9.88 -3.43
CA LEU A 316 -20.85 10.08 -3.11
C LEU A 316 -20.63 9.90 -1.60
N GLU A 317 -19.78 8.94 -1.26
CA GLU A 317 -19.39 8.64 0.13
C GLU A 317 -18.01 9.21 0.45
N THR A 318 -17.11 9.26 -0.54
CA THR A 318 -15.72 9.69 -0.39
C THR A 318 -15.40 10.80 -1.39
N LEU A 319 -14.87 11.92 -0.88
CA LEU A 319 -14.34 13.03 -1.67
C LEU A 319 -12.95 13.40 -1.17
N LYS A 320 -11.98 13.39 -2.08
CA LYS A 320 -10.60 13.81 -1.80
C LYS A 320 -10.28 15.07 -2.56
N LEU A 321 -9.86 16.09 -1.81
CA LEU A 321 -9.50 17.42 -2.29
C LEU A 321 -8.13 17.81 -1.72
N VAL A 322 -7.15 16.91 -1.77
CA VAL A 322 -5.81 17.17 -1.21
C VAL A 322 -5.07 18.18 -2.08
N SER A 323 -4.46 19.22 -1.51
CA SER A 323 -3.71 20.23 -2.26
C SER A 323 -4.55 20.86 -3.39
N CYS A 324 -5.69 21.44 -3.04
CA CYS A 324 -6.70 21.93 -3.98
C CYS A 324 -6.93 23.46 -3.97
N ASP A 325 -6.01 24.22 -3.37
CA ASP A 325 -6.10 25.67 -3.19
C ASP A 325 -7.39 26.13 -2.45
N ILE A 326 -7.91 25.29 -1.55
CA ILE A 326 -9.12 25.57 -0.77
C ILE A 326 -8.80 26.49 0.41
N THR A 327 -9.65 27.50 0.62
CA THR A 327 -9.54 28.44 1.75
C THR A 327 -10.70 28.30 2.75
N ASP A 328 -10.72 29.10 3.80
CA ASP A 328 -11.81 29.14 4.79
C ASP A 328 -13.17 29.55 4.21
N ASN A 329 -13.20 30.35 3.14
CA ASN A 329 -14.45 30.75 2.47
C ASN A 329 -15.23 29.55 1.94
N SER A 330 -14.53 28.57 1.37
CA SER A 330 -15.10 27.31 0.89
C SER A 330 -15.82 26.51 1.97
N CYS A 331 -15.29 26.55 3.21
CA CYS A 331 -15.85 25.76 4.31
C CYS A 331 -17.29 26.16 4.62
N VAL A 332 -17.70 27.41 4.36
CA VAL A 332 -19.10 27.83 4.57
C VAL A 332 -20.07 26.99 3.75
N VAL A 333 -19.74 26.75 2.47
CA VAL A 333 -20.60 25.99 1.53
C VAL A 333 -20.43 24.48 1.74
N LEU A 334 -19.22 24.01 2.03
CA LEU A 334 -19.01 22.59 2.31
C LEU A 334 -19.78 22.13 3.58
N VAL A 335 -19.90 23.01 4.57
CA VAL A 335 -20.66 22.76 5.80
C VAL A 335 -22.16 22.62 5.53
N SER A 336 -22.74 23.32 4.54
CA SER A 336 -24.16 23.12 4.20
C SER A 336 -24.40 21.72 3.63
N ALA A 337 -23.51 21.26 2.74
CA ALA A 337 -23.54 19.89 2.22
C ALA A 337 -23.40 18.84 3.34
N LEU A 338 -22.47 19.02 4.27
CA LEU A 338 -22.26 18.12 5.42
C LEU A 338 -23.46 18.04 6.38
N ARG A 339 -24.27 19.11 6.45
CA ARG A 339 -25.46 19.18 7.31
C ARG A 339 -26.74 18.69 6.62
N SER A 340 -26.69 18.47 5.31
CA SER A 340 -27.84 18.02 4.52
C SER A 340 -28.23 16.57 4.85
N ASN A 341 -29.52 16.26 4.72
CA ASN A 341 -30.09 14.93 4.98
C ASN A 341 -31.00 14.51 3.80
N PRO A 342 -30.78 13.33 3.17
CA PRO A 342 -29.76 12.34 3.49
C PRO A 342 -28.40 12.69 2.85
N SER A 343 -27.35 12.81 3.66
CA SER A 343 -25.98 12.75 3.16
C SER A 343 -25.45 11.32 3.31
N HIS A 344 -25.09 10.70 2.19
CA HIS A 344 -24.31 9.44 2.16
C HIS A 344 -22.83 9.67 2.48
N PHE A 345 -22.41 10.93 2.57
CA PHE A 345 -21.03 11.36 2.68
C PHE A 345 -20.37 10.95 4.01
N ARG A 346 -19.31 10.13 3.92
CA ARG A 346 -18.60 9.50 5.06
C ARG A 346 -17.16 9.95 5.20
N ASN A 347 -16.46 10.20 4.10
CA ASN A 347 -15.02 10.40 4.09
C ASN A 347 -14.67 11.68 3.34
N LEU A 348 -13.98 12.57 4.03
CA LEU A 348 -13.52 13.84 3.48
C LEU A 348 -12.03 14.01 3.74
N ASP A 349 -11.27 14.21 2.66
CA ASP A 349 -9.86 14.55 2.73
C ASP A 349 -9.65 15.97 2.20
N LEU A 350 -9.28 16.88 3.09
CA LEU A 350 -8.97 18.28 2.79
C LEU A 350 -7.50 18.61 3.05
N SER A 351 -6.64 17.59 3.14
CA SER A 351 -5.22 17.77 3.45
C SER A 351 -4.52 18.74 2.48
N GLU A 352 -3.46 19.40 2.92
CA GLU A 352 -2.63 20.31 2.14
C GLU A 352 -3.42 21.53 1.59
N ASN A 353 -4.42 22.02 2.34
CA ASN A 353 -5.21 23.22 1.98
C ASN A 353 -5.15 24.30 3.06
N LYS A 354 -5.30 25.57 2.68
CA LYS A 354 -5.16 26.73 3.57
C LYS A 354 -6.47 27.06 4.28
N LEU A 355 -7.03 26.09 5.01
CA LEU A 355 -8.31 26.25 5.70
C LEU A 355 -8.22 27.23 6.89
N GLY A 356 -7.08 27.25 7.59
CA GLY A 356 -6.87 28.09 8.78
C GLY A 356 -7.88 27.85 9.91
N ASN A 357 -7.82 28.67 10.96
CA ASN A 357 -8.68 28.50 12.14
C ASN A 357 -10.18 28.66 11.83
N LEU A 358 -10.53 29.56 10.91
CA LEU A 358 -11.92 29.83 10.54
C LEU A 358 -12.56 28.65 9.81
N GLY A 359 -11.86 28.05 8.84
CA GLY A 359 -12.33 26.85 8.16
C GLY A 359 -12.53 25.68 9.12
N ILE A 360 -11.58 25.46 10.04
CA ILE A 360 -11.68 24.41 11.06
C ILE A 360 -12.81 24.64 12.04
N LYS A 361 -13.06 25.89 12.44
CA LYS A 361 -14.22 26.24 13.27
C LYS A 361 -15.53 25.90 12.58
N LEU A 362 -15.68 26.24 11.30
CA LEU A 362 -16.86 25.93 10.51
C LEU A 362 -17.08 24.42 10.36
N LEU A 363 -16.02 23.66 10.05
CA LEU A 363 -16.07 22.20 9.99
C LEU A 363 -16.44 21.59 11.35
N SER A 364 -15.84 22.10 12.43
CA SER A 364 -16.14 21.68 13.80
C SER A 364 -17.61 21.92 14.15
N ASP A 365 -18.20 23.02 13.69
CA ASP A 365 -19.63 23.30 13.84
C ASP A 365 -20.52 22.40 12.97
N ALA A 366 -20.03 21.86 11.85
CA ALA A 366 -20.75 20.84 11.09
C ALA A 366 -20.75 19.48 11.78
N LEU A 367 -19.62 19.09 12.36
CA LEU A 367 -19.48 17.83 13.09
C LEU A 367 -20.39 17.72 14.32
N LYS A 368 -20.84 18.86 14.88
CA LYS A 368 -21.82 18.92 15.97
C LYS A 368 -23.24 18.55 15.52
N ASN A 369 -23.51 18.59 14.22
CA ASN A 369 -24.84 18.34 13.69
C ASN A 369 -25.14 16.83 13.70
N PRO A 370 -26.26 16.36 14.28
CA PRO A 370 -26.60 14.93 14.35
C PRO A 370 -26.86 14.27 12.98
N TYR A 371 -27.15 15.08 11.95
CA TYR A 371 -27.28 14.62 10.57
C TYR A 371 -25.94 14.48 9.86
N CYS A 372 -24.84 15.05 10.38
CA CYS A 372 -23.52 14.86 9.83
C CYS A 372 -23.11 13.39 9.98
N LYS A 373 -22.93 12.71 8.85
CA LYS A 373 -22.60 11.28 8.77
C LYS A 373 -21.13 10.99 8.57
N LEU A 374 -20.28 12.01 8.66
CA LEU A 374 -18.84 11.92 8.46
C LEU A 374 -18.20 11.01 9.52
N GLU A 375 -17.47 10.01 9.04
CA GLU A 375 -16.75 9.01 9.82
C GLU A 375 -15.24 9.19 9.72
N THR A 376 -14.75 9.71 8.60
CA THR A 376 -13.32 9.99 8.37
C THR A 376 -13.14 11.46 7.98
N LEU A 377 -12.27 12.16 8.70
CA LEU A 377 -11.84 13.51 8.37
C LEU A 377 -10.31 13.59 8.38
N LYS A 378 -9.73 14.03 7.27
CA LYS A 378 -8.30 14.28 7.16
C LYS A 378 -8.03 15.75 6.88
N LEU A 379 -7.15 16.32 7.68
CA LEU A 379 -6.81 17.73 7.71
C LEU A 379 -5.29 17.88 7.80
N ASN A 380 -4.54 17.05 7.09
CA ASN A 380 -3.09 17.07 7.17
C ASN A 380 -2.56 18.36 6.56
N ASP A 381 -1.57 19.02 7.17
CA ASP A 381 -1.01 20.30 6.68
C ASP A 381 -2.10 21.32 6.25
N CYS A 382 -2.99 21.71 7.18
CA CYS A 382 -4.13 22.59 6.93
C CYS A 382 -4.01 24.00 7.56
N ASP A 383 -2.78 24.45 7.86
CA ASP A 383 -2.47 25.72 8.53
C ASP A 383 -3.20 25.92 9.89
N LEU A 384 -3.32 24.85 10.69
CA LEU A 384 -3.91 24.93 12.03
C LEU A 384 -2.98 25.62 13.03
N THR A 385 -3.59 26.38 13.94
CA THR A 385 -2.95 26.91 15.16
C THR A 385 -3.72 26.46 16.41
N ASP A 386 -3.25 26.84 17.60
CA ASP A 386 -3.92 26.55 18.89
C ASP A 386 -5.43 26.88 18.88
N GLU A 387 -5.86 27.97 18.25
CA GLU A 387 -7.29 28.33 18.16
C GLU A 387 -8.10 27.32 17.31
N GLY A 388 -7.51 26.81 16.23
CA GLY A 388 -8.09 25.75 15.41
C GLY A 388 -8.24 24.46 16.20
N TYR A 389 -7.22 24.08 16.97
CA TYR A 389 -7.26 22.88 17.82
C TYR A 389 -8.30 22.99 18.95
N VAL A 390 -8.45 24.16 19.57
CA VAL A 390 -9.54 24.41 20.54
C VAL A 390 -10.91 24.22 19.89
N SER A 391 -11.08 24.71 18.67
CA SER A 391 -12.35 24.58 17.94
C SER A 391 -12.68 23.12 17.65
N LEU A 392 -11.67 22.31 17.29
CA LEU A 392 -11.81 20.88 16.99
C LEU A 392 -11.96 20.02 18.25
N ALA A 393 -11.35 20.41 19.37
CA ALA A 393 -11.44 19.68 20.64
C ALA A 393 -12.89 19.60 21.14
N PHE A 394 -13.66 20.69 21.00
CA PHE A 394 -15.03 20.78 21.53
C PHE A 394 -15.99 19.68 21.01
N PRO A 395 -16.16 19.47 19.69
CA PRO A 395 -17.03 18.40 19.19
C PRO A 395 -16.52 16.99 19.55
N LEU A 396 -15.20 16.81 19.68
CA LEU A 396 -14.59 15.53 20.08
C LEU A 396 -14.87 15.22 21.55
N ILE A 397 -14.65 16.18 22.46
CA ILE A 397 -14.84 16.02 23.91
C ILE A 397 -16.31 15.74 24.24
N LEU A 398 -17.24 16.44 23.58
CA LEU A 398 -18.69 16.30 23.85
C LEU A 398 -19.35 15.15 23.07
N ASN A 399 -18.56 14.35 22.34
CA ASN A 399 -19.02 13.17 21.60
C ASN A 399 -20.19 13.44 20.62
N PHE A 400 -20.26 14.66 20.07
CA PHE A 400 -21.29 15.01 19.09
C PHE A 400 -21.03 14.39 17.72
N THR A 401 -19.78 14.02 17.43
CA THR A 401 -19.37 13.56 16.11
C THR A 401 -19.70 12.08 15.89
N ASN A 402 -19.66 11.66 14.63
CA ASN A 402 -19.64 10.25 14.23
C ASN A 402 -18.23 9.81 13.76
N LEU A 403 -17.21 10.63 14.03
CA LEU A 403 -15.84 10.37 13.58
C LEU A 403 -15.28 9.12 14.24
N ARG A 404 -14.73 8.25 13.39
CA ARG A 404 -13.97 7.05 13.72
C ARG A 404 -12.50 7.21 13.39
N GLU A 405 -12.17 7.99 12.36
CA GLU A 405 -10.81 8.35 12.00
C GLU A 405 -10.66 9.86 11.87
N LEU A 406 -9.59 10.37 12.50
CA LEU A 406 -9.15 11.76 12.39
C LEU A 406 -7.64 11.76 12.11
N ASP A 407 -7.25 12.47 11.06
CA ASP A 407 -5.85 12.67 10.69
C ASP A 407 -5.51 14.16 10.74
N LEU A 408 -4.59 14.52 11.63
CA LEU A 408 -4.07 15.89 11.80
C LEU A 408 -2.56 15.96 11.51
N SER A 409 -2.03 14.96 10.81
CA SER A 409 -0.61 14.84 10.52
C SER A 409 -0.07 16.07 9.78
N GLU A 410 1.24 16.30 9.87
CA GLU A 410 1.95 17.44 9.24
C GLU A 410 1.52 18.84 9.73
N ASN A 411 0.55 18.96 10.65
CA ASN A 411 0.24 20.24 11.27
C ASN A 411 1.14 20.50 12.49
N LYS A 412 1.52 21.76 12.71
CA LYS A 412 2.33 22.20 13.86
C LYS A 412 1.51 22.25 15.16
N LEU A 413 1.05 21.08 15.62
CA LEU A 413 0.28 20.91 16.85
C LEU A 413 1.11 21.25 18.08
N GLY A 414 2.33 20.71 18.16
CA GLY A 414 3.20 20.82 19.33
C GLY A 414 2.56 20.28 20.62
N ASP A 415 3.27 20.48 21.73
CA ASP A 415 2.82 19.98 23.03
C ASP A 415 1.61 20.75 23.58
N SER A 416 1.47 22.04 23.22
CA SER A 416 0.31 22.87 23.57
C SER A 416 -0.95 22.36 22.91
N GLY A 417 -0.91 22.09 21.59
CA GLY A 417 -2.04 21.58 20.84
C GLY A 417 -2.52 20.22 21.35
N VAL A 418 -1.59 19.30 21.68
CA VAL A 418 -1.92 18.02 22.33
C VAL A 418 -2.63 18.27 23.66
N LYS A 419 -2.09 19.15 24.52
CA LYS A 419 -2.73 19.49 25.79
C LYS A 419 -4.13 20.06 25.60
N LEU A 420 -4.37 20.87 24.56
CA LEU A 420 -5.67 21.46 24.24
C LEU A 420 -6.67 20.41 23.72
N LEU A 421 -6.24 19.54 22.80
CA LEU A 421 -7.10 18.47 22.26
C LEU A 421 -7.57 17.49 23.33
N PHE A 422 -6.73 17.25 24.34
CA PHE A 422 -7.01 16.35 25.46
C PHE A 422 -7.33 17.08 26.78
N ALA A 423 -7.60 18.38 26.73
CA ALA A 423 -8.00 19.15 27.92
C ALA A 423 -9.46 18.85 28.29
N GLY A 424 -9.66 18.06 29.35
CA GLY A 424 -10.99 17.88 29.93
C GLY A 424 -11.05 16.76 30.98
N PRO A 425 -11.85 16.91 32.06
CA PRO A 425 -11.96 15.90 33.12
C PRO A 425 -12.65 14.60 32.67
N GLU A 426 -13.31 14.61 31.51
CA GLU A 426 -14.04 13.48 30.91
C GLU A 426 -13.81 13.47 29.39
N SER A 427 -12.54 13.39 28.94
CA SER A 427 -12.22 13.37 27.50
C SER A 427 -12.71 12.07 26.84
N HIS A 428 -13.97 12.05 26.43
CA HIS A 428 -14.56 10.93 25.74
C HIS A 428 -14.17 10.94 24.26
N LEU A 429 -12.98 10.41 23.93
CA LEU A 429 -12.65 9.91 22.58
C LEU A 429 -13.51 8.67 22.21
N SER A 430 -14.75 8.62 22.68
CA SER A 430 -15.51 7.38 22.82
C SER A 430 -15.99 6.77 21.50
N LYS A 431 -15.80 7.48 20.38
CA LYS A 431 -16.06 6.92 19.04
C LYS A 431 -14.82 6.86 18.15
N LEU A 432 -13.76 7.60 18.49
CA LEU A 432 -12.57 7.68 17.67
C LEU A 432 -11.77 6.39 17.83
N ALA A 433 -11.67 5.62 16.75
CA ALA A 433 -10.94 4.37 16.70
C ALA A 433 -9.50 4.58 16.22
N THR A 434 -9.28 5.54 15.32
CA THR A 434 -7.98 5.84 14.72
C THR A 434 -7.67 7.32 14.88
N PHE A 435 -6.50 7.63 15.45
CA PHE A 435 -5.99 8.99 15.52
C PHE A 435 -4.56 9.07 15.02
N LYS A 436 -4.31 9.97 14.07
CA LYS A 436 -3.01 10.15 13.44
C LYS A 436 -2.50 11.57 13.69
N LEU A 437 -1.29 11.63 14.23
CA LEU A 437 -0.57 12.85 14.59
C LEU A 437 0.87 12.76 14.05
N VAL A 438 1.05 12.32 12.81
CA VAL A 438 2.38 12.13 12.22
C VAL A 438 3.04 13.49 11.97
N ASN A 439 4.32 13.65 12.29
CA ASN A 439 5.08 14.90 12.07
C ASN A 439 4.43 16.16 12.68
N CYS A 440 3.75 16.02 13.83
CA CYS A 440 3.02 17.10 14.48
C CYS A 440 3.86 18.02 15.40
N GLY A 441 5.17 17.79 15.48
CA GLY A 441 6.08 18.56 16.34
C GLY A 441 5.92 18.27 17.84
N ILE A 442 5.33 17.13 18.20
CA ILE A 442 5.15 16.69 19.60
C ILE A 442 6.52 16.28 20.17
N THR A 443 6.76 16.63 21.42
CA THR A 443 7.97 16.27 22.17
C THR A 443 7.62 15.45 23.42
N ASP A 444 8.63 15.16 24.24
CA ASP A 444 8.43 14.48 25.53
C ASP A 444 7.48 15.23 26.49
N GLU A 445 7.36 16.56 26.37
CA GLU A 445 6.45 17.34 27.21
C GLU A 445 4.96 17.11 26.88
N GLY A 446 4.65 16.75 25.64
CA GLY A 446 3.29 16.42 25.18
C GLY A 446 2.86 15.01 25.58
N CYS A 447 3.80 14.10 25.83
CA CYS A 447 3.52 12.70 26.15
C CYS A 447 2.71 12.52 27.45
N ALA A 448 2.86 13.42 28.42
CA ALA A 448 2.06 13.36 29.65
C ALA A 448 0.55 13.58 29.37
N ALA A 449 0.20 14.47 28.44
CA ALA A 449 -1.18 14.70 28.05
C ALA A 449 -1.74 13.51 27.25
N LEU A 450 -0.92 12.92 26.36
CA LEU A 450 -1.29 11.69 25.65
C LEU A 450 -1.53 10.52 26.60
N ALA A 451 -0.64 10.32 27.57
CA ALA A 451 -0.79 9.29 28.61
C ALA A 451 -2.10 9.50 29.39
N SER A 452 -2.37 10.74 29.82
CA SER A 452 -3.61 11.09 30.50
C SER A 452 -4.84 10.74 29.65
N ALA A 453 -4.81 11.03 28.34
CA ALA A 453 -5.90 10.72 27.42
C ALA A 453 -6.18 9.21 27.30
N LEU A 454 -5.13 8.37 27.34
CA LEU A 454 -5.29 6.91 27.35
C LEU A 454 -5.83 6.37 28.67
N THR A 455 -5.54 7.05 29.78
CA THR A 455 -6.05 6.65 31.11
C THR A 455 -7.50 7.06 31.37
N SER A 456 -8.03 8.04 30.63
CA SER A 456 -9.40 8.52 30.76
C SER A 456 -10.45 7.58 30.11
N ASN A 457 -11.21 6.92 30.98
CA ASN A 457 -12.54 6.30 30.85
C ASN A 457 -13.22 6.19 29.46
N PRO A 458 -13.65 4.97 29.08
CA PRO A 458 -12.85 4.08 28.24
C PRO A 458 -12.49 4.73 26.89
N SER A 459 -11.21 4.73 26.55
CA SER A 459 -10.76 5.07 25.21
C SER A 459 -11.25 3.97 24.24
N HIS A 460 -12.01 4.35 23.21
CA HIS A 460 -12.28 3.46 22.07
C HIS A 460 -11.15 3.47 21.03
N LEU A 461 -10.08 4.21 21.31
CA LEU A 461 -8.92 4.34 20.45
C LEU A 461 -8.23 2.98 20.32
N LYS A 462 -8.19 2.48 19.08
CA LYS A 462 -7.57 1.21 18.69
C LYS A 462 -6.23 1.43 18.00
N GLU A 463 -6.10 2.53 17.26
CA GLU A 463 -4.87 2.89 16.55
C GLU A 463 -4.45 4.33 16.86
N LEU A 464 -3.19 4.48 17.24
CA LEU A 464 -2.53 5.77 17.42
C LEU A 464 -1.22 5.79 16.64
N ASP A 465 -1.10 6.77 15.76
CA ASP A 465 0.13 7.03 15.00
C ASP A 465 0.77 8.34 15.45
N LEU A 466 1.94 8.25 16.06
CA LEU A 466 2.75 9.39 16.52
C LEU A 466 4.06 9.49 15.72
N SER A 467 4.17 8.83 14.57
CA SER A 467 5.41 8.77 13.79
C SER A 467 5.97 10.17 13.47
N GLY A 468 7.29 10.30 13.42
CA GLY A 468 7.97 11.55 13.08
C GLY A 468 7.95 12.64 14.16
N ASN A 469 7.45 12.35 15.36
CA ASN A 469 7.50 13.27 16.51
C ASN A 469 8.72 13.04 17.39
N LYS A 470 9.27 14.07 18.02
CA LYS A 470 10.51 13.96 18.81
C LYS A 470 10.23 13.55 20.27
N LEU A 471 9.59 12.40 20.45
CA LEU A 471 9.16 11.91 21.77
C LEU A 471 10.32 11.51 22.67
N LYS A 472 11.43 11.02 22.10
CA LYS A 472 12.60 10.49 22.84
C LYS A 472 12.25 9.33 23.80
N GLY A 473 13.25 8.79 24.49
CA GLY A 473 13.04 7.76 25.53
C GLY A 473 12.16 8.23 26.70
N SER A 474 12.37 9.46 27.18
CA SER A 474 11.61 10.09 28.28
C SER A 474 10.12 10.21 27.98
N GLY A 475 9.75 10.65 26.78
CA GLY A 475 8.36 10.78 26.37
C GLY A 475 7.66 9.43 26.24
N VAL A 476 8.35 8.43 25.66
CA VAL A 476 7.84 7.05 25.62
C VAL A 476 7.68 6.48 27.01
N GLN A 477 8.59 6.78 27.95
CA GLN A 477 8.45 6.36 29.34
C GLN A 477 7.17 6.91 29.98
N MET A 478 6.89 8.20 29.81
CA MET A 478 5.64 8.80 30.31
C MET A 478 4.42 8.18 29.62
N PHE A 479 4.48 8.01 28.31
CA PHE A 479 3.40 7.45 27.51
C PHE A 479 3.07 6.00 27.88
N SER A 480 4.09 5.16 28.14
CA SER A 480 3.92 3.76 28.53
C SER A 480 3.07 3.59 29.78
N SER A 481 3.10 4.54 30.72
CA SER A 481 2.21 4.50 31.90
C SER A 481 0.71 4.52 31.54
N GLY A 482 0.35 5.13 30.40
CA GLY A 482 -1.01 5.10 29.87
C GLY A 482 -1.37 3.75 29.24
N LEU A 483 -0.40 3.07 28.62
CA LEU A 483 -0.58 1.72 28.07
C LEU A 483 -0.81 0.65 29.14
N GLU A 484 -0.23 0.86 30.33
CA GLU A 484 -0.40 -0.03 31.49
C GLU A 484 -1.78 0.10 32.17
N ASN A 485 -2.60 1.07 31.75
CA ASN A 485 -3.92 1.29 32.32
C ASN A 485 -4.96 0.25 31.86
N TYR A 486 -5.75 -0.26 32.79
CA TYR A 486 -6.80 -1.27 32.54
C TYR A 486 -7.84 -0.85 31.48
N TYR A 487 -8.11 0.44 31.34
CA TYR A 487 -9.10 0.97 30.39
C TYR A 487 -8.51 1.26 29.00
N CYS A 488 -7.18 1.17 28.84
CA CYS A 488 -6.54 1.38 27.55
C CYS A 488 -6.90 0.25 26.58
N GLN A 489 -7.50 0.58 25.45
CA GLN A 489 -7.91 -0.40 24.44
C GLN A 489 -7.02 -0.40 23.19
N LEU A 490 -5.88 0.28 23.26
CA LEU A 490 -4.99 0.49 22.12
C LEU A 490 -4.42 -0.85 21.62
N GLU A 491 -4.66 -1.14 20.34
CA GLU A 491 -4.23 -2.36 19.67
C GLU A 491 -3.04 -2.12 18.73
N THR A 492 -2.96 -0.93 18.14
CA THR A 492 -1.89 -0.52 17.23
C THR A 492 -1.26 0.78 17.70
N LEU A 493 0.07 0.75 17.86
CA LEU A 493 0.88 1.92 18.17
C LEU A 493 2.01 2.03 17.15
N LYS A 494 2.10 3.18 16.49
CA LYS A 494 3.19 3.48 15.55
C LYS A 494 4.01 4.66 16.07
N LEU A 495 5.30 4.43 16.24
CA LEU A 495 6.27 5.40 16.71
C LEU A 495 7.47 5.47 15.76
N VAL A 496 7.22 5.45 14.44
CA VAL A 496 8.28 5.43 13.44
C VAL A 496 9.05 6.74 13.47
N SER A 497 10.38 6.69 13.54
CA SER A 497 11.23 7.89 13.57
C SER A 497 10.88 8.87 14.71
N CYS A 498 10.69 8.35 15.93
CA CYS A 498 10.33 9.15 17.10
C CYS A 498 11.51 9.56 18.00
N GLY A 499 12.74 9.22 17.61
CA GLY A 499 13.94 9.45 18.39
C GLY A 499 14.03 8.57 19.65
N ILE A 500 13.39 7.40 19.63
CA ILE A 500 13.36 6.45 20.75
C ILE A 500 14.77 5.88 20.98
N THR A 501 15.15 5.79 22.25
CA THR A 501 16.40 5.19 22.73
C THR A 501 16.11 3.90 23.52
N ASP A 502 17.15 3.20 23.97
CA ASP A 502 17.07 2.02 24.84
C ASP A 502 16.18 2.22 26.08
N GLU A 503 16.12 3.43 26.63
CA GLU A 503 15.24 3.78 27.75
C GLU A 503 13.76 3.64 27.37
N GLY A 504 13.38 4.12 26.17
CA GLY A 504 12.03 3.95 25.65
C GLY A 504 11.71 2.49 25.37
N SER A 505 12.69 1.71 24.89
CA SER A 505 12.58 0.25 24.75
C SER A 505 12.29 -0.45 26.08
N ALA A 506 12.97 -0.06 27.17
CA ALA A 506 12.69 -0.59 28.50
C ALA A 506 11.26 -0.26 28.96
N ALA A 507 10.80 0.97 28.73
CA ALA A 507 9.44 1.38 29.10
C ALA A 507 8.36 0.64 28.30
N LEU A 508 8.56 0.44 27.01
CA LEU A 508 7.65 -0.34 26.18
C LEU A 508 7.66 -1.82 26.57
N SER A 509 8.82 -2.37 26.92
CA SER A 509 8.95 -3.72 27.46
C SER A 509 8.13 -3.90 28.73
N SER A 510 8.20 -2.95 29.68
CA SER A 510 7.33 -2.92 30.87
C SER A 510 5.85 -2.95 30.48
N ALA A 511 5.45 -2.05 29.58
CA ALA A 511 4.07 -1.96 29.11
C ALA A 511 3.58 -3.29 28.49
N LEU A 512 4.39 -3.95 27.66
CA LEU A 512 4.09 -5.25 27.03
C LEU A 512 3.91 -6.40 28.04
N THR A 513 4.50 -6.28 29.23
CA THR A 513 4.36 -7.28 30.31
C THR A 513 3.23 -6.97 31.28
N SER A 514 2.61 -5.79 31.18
CA SER A 514 1.50 -5.39 32.04
C SER A 514 0.23 -6.21 31.76
N ASN A 515 -0.73 -6.22 32.68
CA ASN A 515 -1.97 -6.97 32.50
C ASN A 515 -3.18 -6.12 32.91
N PRO A 516 -4.08 -5.77 31.97
CA PRO A 516 -4.14 -6.20 30.57
C PRO A 516 -3.30 -5.34 29.61
N THR A 517 -2.53 -5.95 28.71
CA THR A 517 -2.15 -5.29 27.44
C THR A 517 -3.15 -5.65 26.34
N HIS A 518 -3.65 -4.64 25.64
CA HIS A 518 -4.41 -4.84 24.39
C HIS A 518 -3.55 -4.71 23.13
N LEU A 519 -2.29 -4.29 23.26
CA LEU A 519 -1.40 -4.01 22.13
C LEU A 519 -1.10 -5.29 21.32
N ARG A 520 -1.38 -5.23 20.03
CA ARG A 520 -1.16 -6.29 19.03
C ARG A 520 -0.13 -5.89 17.99
N ARG A 521 0.02 -4.61 17.69
CA ARG A 521 0.92 -4.11 16.66
C ARG A 521 1.73 -2.96 17.22
N LEU A 522 3.05 -3.08 17.10
CA LEU A 522 3.99 -2.07 17.54
C LEU A 522 5.01 -1.82 16.43
N ASP A 523 5.04 -0.61 15.91
CA ASP A 523 6.02 -0.19 14.92
C ASP A 523 6.99 0.83 15.51
N LEU A 524 8.26 0.43 15.63
CA LEU A 524 9.36 1.24 16.15
C LEU A 524 10.39 1.57 15.08
N SER A 525 10.05 1.38 13.81
CA SER A 525 11.00 1.54 12.71
C SER A 525 11.68 2.91 12.71
N LYS A 526 12.90 3.01 12.19
CA LYS A 526 13.69 4.25 12.07
C LYS A 526 14.01 4.89 13.42
N ASN A 527 14.16 4.10 14.48
CA ASN A 527 14.61 4.56 15.81
C ASN A 527 15.94 3.90 16.18
N LYS A 528 16.83 4.65 16.85
CA LYS A 528 18.16 4.16 17.21
C LYS A 528 18.12 3.34 18.50
N LEU A 529 17.52 2.16 18.43
CA LEU A 529 17.33 1.29 19.59
C LEU A 529 18.60 0.53 19.98
N SER A 530 19.52 0.28 19.04
CA SER A 530 20.70 -0.58 19.23
C SER A 530 20.38 -2.00 19.72
N ASP A 531 21.36 -2.90 19.75
CA ASP A 531 21.14 -4.26 20.26
C ASP A 531 20.74 -4.30 21.75
N SER A 532 21.15 -3.29 22.53
CA SER A 532 20.77 -3.14 23.93
C SER A 532 19.28 -2.85 24.10
N GLY A 533 18.72 -1.91 23.30
CA GLY A 533 17.27 -1.67 23.28
C GLY A 533 16.48 -2.86 22.74
N ILE A 534 17.01 -3.58 21.73
CA ILE A 534 16.38 -4.81 21.23
C ILE A 534 16.35 -5.90 22.30
N ASN A 535 17.41 -6.04 23.10
CA ASN A 535 17.46 -6.99 24.21
C ASN A 535 16.41 -6.67 25.30
N LEU A 536 16.25 -5.39 25.63
CA LEU A 536 15.21 -4.94 26.57
C LEU A 536 13.81 -5.24 26.05
N LEU A 537 13.52 -4.95 24.78
CA LEU A 537 12.23 -5.30 24.15
C LEU A 537 12.01 -6.81 24.07
N SER A 538 13.06 -7.57 23.76
CA SER A 538 13.04 -9.04 23.68
C SER A 538 12.64 -9.66 25.02
N THR A 539 13.05 -9.06 26.15
CA THR A 539 12.62 -9.49 27.48
C THR A 539 11.10 -9.40 27.65
N GLY A 540 10.48 -8.32 27.17
CA GLY A 540 9.02 -8.15 27.19
C GLY A 540 8.31 -9.08 26.20
N LEU A 541 8.87 -9.25 25.00
CA LEU A 541 8.34 -10.17 23.98
C LEU A 541 8.33 -11.63 24.45
N GLY A 542 9.38 -12.05 25.16
CA GLY A 542 9.49 -13.40 25.73
C GLY A 542 8.55 -13.67 26.90
N ASN A 543 7.81 -12.67 27.39
CA ASN A 543 6.84 -12.84 28.46
C ASN A 543 5.57 -13.55 27.95
N PRO A 544 5.05 -14.62 28.61
CA PRO A 544 3.84 -15.32 28.19
C PRO A 544 2.56 -14.49 28.14
N LEU A 545 2.53 -13.35 28.84
CA LEU A 545 1.40 -12.41 28.79
C LEU A 545 1.45 -11.51 27.56
N CYS A 546 2.62 -11.37 26.93
CA CYS A 546 2.79 -10.56 25.74
C CYS A 546 2.02 -11.18 24.57
N LYS A 547 1.15 -10.34 24.01
CA LYS A 547 0.12 -10.68 23.04
C LYS A 547 0.37 -10.06 21.67
N LEU A 548 1.57 -9.52 21.47
CA LEU A 548 1.98 -8.81 20.28
C LEU A 548 2.01 -9.76 19.08
N GLU A 549 1.37 -9.34 18.00
CA GLU A 549 1.22 -10.08 16.75
C GLU A 549 2.11 -9.52 15.64
N MET A 550 2.42 -8.22 15.67
CA MET A 550 3.32 -7.56 14.73
C MET A 550 4.32 -6.67 15.47
N LEU A 551 5.60 -6.82 15.10
CA LEU A 551 6.69 -5.96 15.56
C LEU A 551 7.47 -5.43 14.36
N GLY A 552 7.44 -4.11 14.19
CA GLY A 552 8.24 -3.38 13.19
C GLY A 552 9.52 -2.82 13.80
N LEU A 553 10.67 -3.23 13.26
CA LEU A 553 12.01 -2.81 13.65
C LEU A 553 12.86 -2.46 12.42
N HIS A 554 12.24 -1.98 11.34
CA HIS A 554 12.96 -1.58 10.14
C HIS A 554 13.91 -0.40 10.46
N ASP A 555 15.17 -0.48 10.05
CA ASP A 555 16.18 0.56 10.29
C ASP A 555 16.29 0.97 11.78
N CYS A 556 16.59 0.01 12.65
CA CYS A 556 16.66 0.18 14.11
C CYS A 556 18.05 -0.04 14.71
N ASP A 557 19.09 -0.05 13.89
CA ASP A 557 20.47 -0.40 14.26
C ASP A 557 20.60 -1.81 14.89
N VAL A 558 19.81 -2.77 14.41
CA VAL A 558 19.88 -4.18 14.86
C VAL A 558 21.04 -4.90 14.16
N THR A 559 21.82 -5.67 14.93
CA THR A 559 22.89 -6.55 14.42
C THR A 559 22.62 -8.02 14.78
N ASP A 560 23.62 -8.88 14.63
CA ASP A 560 23.55 -10.29 15.03
C ASP A 560 23.34 -10.48 16.54
N GLU A 561 23.80 -9.55 17.38
CA GLU A 561 23.54 -9.57 18.83
C GLU A 561 22.05 -9.37 19.14
N GLY A 562 21.41 -8.39 18.53
CA GLY A 562 19.96 -8.16 18.64
C GLY A 562 19.14 -9.31 18.06
N CYS A 563 19.59 -9.92 16.97
CA CYS A 563 19.01 -11.15 16.43
C CYS A 563 19.03 -12.31 17.44
N ALA A 564 20.11 -12.47 18.21
CA ALA A 564 20.21 -13.50 19.25
C ALA A 564 19.15 -13.28 20.34
N ALA A 565 18.96 -12.04 20.78
CA ALA A 565 17.96 -11.68 21.79
C ALA A 565 16.53 -11.97 21.30
N LEU A 566 16.20 -11.56 20.07
CA LEU A 566 14.91 -11.83 19.44
C LEU A 566 14.67 -13.34 19.30
N ALA A 567 15.67 -14.09 18.83
CA ALA A 567 15.59 -15.55 18.72
C ALA A 567 15.28 -16.23 20.06
N SER A 568 15.91 -15.76 21.14
CA SER A 568 15.64 -16.26 22.50
C SER A 568 14.22 -15.93 22.97
N ALA A 569 13.74 -14.72 22.68
CA ALA A 569 12.39 -14.28 23.03
C ALA A 569 11.31 -15.10 22.32
N LEU A 570 11.48 -15.31 21.01
CA LEU A 570 10.55 -16.08 20.17
C LEU A 570 10.47 -17.54 20.58
N ARG A 571 11.57 -18.13 21.04
CA ARG A 571 11.58 -19.48 21.62
C ARG A 571 10.84 -19.54 22.96
N SER A 572 10.92 -18.48 23.75
CA SER A 572 10.31 -18.41 25.08
C SER A 572 8.80 -18.15 25.02
N ASN A 573 8.34 -17.37 24.04
CA ASN A 573 6.92 -17.11 23.78
C ASN A 573 6.57 -17.33 22.29
N PRO A 574 6.47 -18.59 21.83
CA PRO A 574 6.35 -18.90 20.41
C PRO A 574 4.98 -18.62 19.79
N SER A 575 4.00 -18.14 20.58
CA SER A 575 2.59 -18.37 20.26
C SER A 575 1.81 -17.21 19.68
N TYR A 576 2.31 -15.97 19.72
CA TYR A 576 1.57 -14.77 19.31
C TYR A 576 2.16 -14.00 18.14
N LEU A 577 3.48 -13.80 18.07
CA LEU A 577 4.07 -13.00 17.00
C LEU A 577 3.88 -13.67 15.64
N ARG A 578 3.28 -12.94 14.70
CA ARG A 578 2.95 -13.37 13.33
C ARG A 578 3.76 -12.63 12.29
N GLU A 579 4.14 -11.39 12.57
CA GLU A 579 4.91 -10.54 11.68
C GLU A 579 6.10 -9.90 12.40
N LEU A 580 7.27 -10.03 11.79
CA LEU A 580 8.51 -9.39 12.21
C LEU A 580 9.16 -8.72 11.00
N ASP A 581 9.38 -7.41 11.12
CA ASP A 581 10.09 -6.63 10.11
C ASP A 581 11.44 -6.16 10.67
N LEU A 582 12.53 -6.65 10.08
CA LEU A 582 13.91 -6.26 10.41
C LEU A 582 14.62 -5.64 9.20
N SER A 583 13.87 -5.18 8.20
CA SER A 583 14.43 -4.64 6.97
C SER A 583 15.39 -3.46 7.24
N ASP A 584 16.41 -3.31 6.41
CA ASP A 584 17.41 -2.24 6.48
C ASP A 584 18.21 -2.22 7.80
N ASN A 585 18.42 -3.38 8.41
CA ASN A 585 19.33 -3.57 9.55
C ASN A 585 20.55 -4.42 9.15
N LYS A 586 21.68 -4.27 9.84
CA LYS A 586 22.93 -4.96 9.48
C LYS A 586 23.05 -6.32 10.18
N LEU A 587 22.14 -7.24 9.87
CA LEU A 587 22.07 -8.53 10.56
C LEU A 587 23.22 -9.47 10.18
N GLY A 588 23.63 -9.45 8.91
CA GLY A 588 24.62 -10.37 8.34
C GLY A 588 24.20 -11.85 8.41
N ASP A 589 25.07 -12.74 7.93
CA ASP A 589 24.79 -14.18 7.88
C ASP A 589 24.60 -14.79 9.26
N LEU A 590 25.35 -14.33 10.26
CA LEU A 590 25.25 -14.81 11.64
C LEU A 590 23.91 -14.42 12.27
N GLY A 591 23.45 -13.18 12.10
CA GLY A 591 22.16 -12.72 12.62
C GLY A 591 20.99 -13.51 12.02
N VAL A 592 21.00 -13.73 10.70
CA VAL A 592 19.98 -14.54 10.01
C VAL A 592 20.01 -15.99 10.47
N LYS A 593 21.20 -16.56 10.69
CA LYS A 593 21.34 -17.91 11.24
C LYS A 593 20.76 -18.02 12.65
N LEU A 594 21.07 -17.08 13.53
CA LEU A 594 20.54 -17.05 14.90
C LEU A 594 19.01 -16.91 14.89
N LEU A 595 18.46 -15.98 14.12
CA LEU A 595 17.01 -15.83 13.95
C LEU A 595 16.38 -17.11 13.42
N SER A 596 16.97 -17.76 12.41
CA SER A 596 16.43 -18.99 11.83
C SER A 596 16.26 -20.09 12.88
N THR A 597 17.22 -20.21 13.81
CA THR A 597 17.11 -21.16 14.94
C THR A 597 16.09 -20.75 16.01
N GLY A 598 15.81 -19.45 16.16
CA GLY A 598 14.79 -18.94 17.07
C GLY A 598 13.37 -19.09 16.54
N LEU A 599 13.23 -19.21 15.22
CA LEU A 599 11.96 -19.33 14.51
C LEU A 599 11.48 -20.78 14.37
N GLU A 600 12.30 -21.77 14.72
CA GLU A 600 11.83 -23.15 14.89
C GLU A 600 10.73 -23.22 15.97
N ASP A 601 9.60 -23.84 15.64
CA ASP A 601 8.39 -23.94 16.48
C ASP A 601 7.72 -22.58 16.81
N CYS A 602 8.15 -21.50 16.17
CA CYS A 602 7.53 -20.20 16.26
C CYS A 602 6.35 -20.08 15.29
N LYS A 603 5.28 -19.40 15.71
CA LYS A 603 4.09 -19.16 14.89
C LYS A 603 4.22 -18.00 13.89
N LEU A 604 5.43 -17.50 13.67
CA LEU A 604 5.71 -16.40 12.74
C LEU A 604 5.31 -16.80 11.31
N GLU A 605 4.53 -15.94 10.65
CA GLU A 605 4.01 -16.17 9.30
C GLU A 605 4.65 -15.23 8.27
N ILE A 606 5.06 -14.03 8.70
CA ILE A 606 5.60 -12.97 7.88
C ILE A 606 6.97 -12.57 8.44
N LEU A 607 8.01 -12.73 7.62
CA LEU A 607 9.36 -12.29 7.95
C LEU A 607 9.87 -11.38 6.83
N LYS A 608 10.23 -10.14 7.18
CA LYS A 608 10.83 -9.17 6.26
C LYS A 608 12.26 -8.92 6.66
N LEU A 609 13.17 -9.22 5.74
CA LEU A 609 14.62 -9.06 5.88
C LEU A 609 15.18 -8.30 4.67
N LYS A 610 14.43 -7.33 4.12
CA LYS A 610 14.89 -6.56 2.97
C LYS A 610 16.16 -5.79 3.35
N HIS A 611 17.19 -5.80 2.50
CA HIS A 611 18.42 -5.05 2.72
C HIS A 611 19.08 -5.30 4.09
N CYS A 612 19.22 -6.57 4.48
CA CYS A 612 19.80 -6.96 5.77
C CYS A 612 21.29 -7.34 5.73
N GLY A 613 21.92 -7.26 4.55
CA GLY A 613 23.36 -7.44 4.37
C GLY A 613 23.87 -8.86 4.59
N PHE A 614 23.03 -9.88 4.40
CA PHE A 614 23.42 -11.29 4.42
C PHE A 614 23.58 -11.85 3.01
N THR A 615 24.34 -12.94 2.89
CA THR A 615 24.73 -13.61 1.64
C THR A 615 24.03 -14.96 1.49
N TYR A 616 24.54 -15.82 0.60
CA TYR A 616 24.06 -17.19 0.44
C TYR A 616 24.14 -18.03 1.74
N GLU A 617 25.05 -17.72 2.66
CA GLU A 617 25.19 -18.45 3.94
C GLU A 617 23.97 -18.20 4.86
N GLY A 618 23.54 -16.94 4.99
CA GLY A 618 22.30 -16.59 5.69
C GLY A 618 21.08 -17.19 5.00
N CYS A 619 21.05 -17.18 3.66
CA CYS A 619 20.03 -17.88 2.89
C CYS A 619 19.99 -19.39 3.15
N ALA A 620 21.14 -20.04 3.39
CA ALA A 620 21.18 -21.45 3.72
C ALA A 620 20.45 -21.75 5.03
N ALA A 621 20.60 -20.88 6.04
CA ALA A 621 19.88 -21.00 7.31
C ALA A 621 18.36 -20.82 7.13
N LEU A 622 17.94 -19.82 6.35
CA LEU A 622 16.53 -19.61 6.03
C LEU A 622 15.94 -20.77 5.23
N ALA A 623 16.67 -21.30 4.25
CA ALA A 623 16.26 -22.46 3.48
C ALA A 623 16.08 -23.70 4.38
N ALA A 624 17.00 -23.92 5.33
CA ALA A 624 16.86 -25.01 6.30
C ALA A 624 15.60 -24.84 7.17
N LEU A 625 15.31 -23.64 7.65
CA LEU A 625 14.08 -23.32 8.39
C LEU A 625 12.84 -23.58 7.53
N LEU A 626 12.78 -23.03 6.31
CA LEU A 626 11.65 -23.20 5.40
C LEU A 626 11.39 -24.66 5.03
N GLY A 627 12.44 -25.46 4.93
CA GLY A 627 12.35 -26.91 4.68
C GLY A 627 11.93 -27.74 5.89
N SER A 628 11.87 -27.16 7.09
CA SER A 628 11.51 -27.82 8.35
C SER A 628 9.99 -27.86 8.58
N ASP A 629 9.49 -28.91 9.25
CA ASP A 629 8.08 -29.03 9.67
C ASP A 629 7.70 -27.95 10.70
N GLN A 630 8.70 -27.40 11.38
CA GLN A 630 8.57 -26.45 12.47
C GLN A 630 8.38 -25.00 11.99
N SER A 631 8.55 -24.73 10.70
CA SER A 631 8.33 -23.39 10.14
C SER A 631 6.85 -23.14 9.85
N HIS A 632 6.40 -21.93 10.18
CA HIS A 632 5.08 -21.40 9.87
C HIS A 632 5.10 -20.25 8.87
N LEU A 633 6.28 -19.93 8.32
CA LEU A 633 6.46 -18.83 7.38
C LEU A 633 5.65 -19.06 6.10
N LYS A 634 4.84 -18.06 5.76
CA LYS A 634 4.04 -17.97 4.54
C LYS A 634 4.49 -16.83 3.64
N TYR A 635 5.09 -15.79 4.22
CA TYR A 635 5.62 -14.65 3.49
C TYR A 635 7.06 -14.40 3.93
N VAL A 636 7.95 -14.30 2.95
CA VAL A 636 9.33 -13.91 3.17
C VAL A 636 9.73 -12.84 2.15
N ASP A 637 10.29 -11.73 2.64
CA ASP A 637 10.87 -10.67 1.81
C ASP A 637 12.37 -10.59 2.05
N LEU A 638 13.16 -10.97 1.04
CA LEU A 638 14.61 -10.93 1.06
C LEU A 638 15.16 -9.90 0.07
N SER A 639 14.32 -8.98 -0.41
CA SER A 639 14.68 -8.02 -1.44
C SER A 639 15.95 -7.23 -1.08
N VAL A 640 16.72 -6.81 -2.08
CA VAL A 640 17.92 -5.97 -1.92
C VAL A 640 18.98 -6.61 -0.98
N ASN A 641 18.96 -7.94 -0.83
CA ASN A 641 20.09 -8.69 -0.30
C ASN A 641 20.88 -9.27 -1.46
N ILE A 642 22.19 -9.09 -1.38
CA ILE A 642 23.12 -9.64 -2.36
C ILE A 642 23.29 -11.11 -1.99
N LEU A 643 22.50 -12.00 -2.61
CA LEU A 643 22.54 -13.44 -2.35
C LEU A 643 23.74 -14.14 -3.00
N GLU A 644 24.82 -13.37 -3.18
CA GLU A 644 26.01 -13.72 -3.92
C GLU A 644 27.12 -14.34 -3.06
N ASP A 645 27.96 -15.16 -3.68
CA ASP A 645 29.20 -15.67 -3.05
C ASP A 645 30.29 -14.58 -3.04
N LEU A 646 30.50 -13.95 -1.89
CA LEU A 646 31.58 -12.97 -1.69
C LEU A 646 32.99 -13.59 -1.89
N GLY A 647 33.11 -14.92 -1.78
CA GLY A 647 34.36 -15.67 -1.91
C GLY A 647 34.99 -15.60 -3.30
N VAL A 648 34.19 -15.44 -4.36
CA VAL A 648 34.70 -15.36 -5.74
C VAL A 648 35.23 -13.97 -6.06
N GLN A 649 34.70 -12.90 -5.45
CA GLN A 649 35.26 -11.55 -5.60
C GLN A 649 36.65 -11.43 -4.93
N LEU A 650 36.86 -12.09 -3.79
CA LEU A 650 38.18 -12.12 -3.14
C LEU A 650 39.17 -13.08 -3.81
N LEU A 651 38.71 -14.17 -4.43
CA LEU A 651 39.57 -15.09 -5.19
C LEU A 651 39.93 -14.58 -6.60
N SER A 652 39.07 -13.81 -7.24
CA SER A 652 39.36 -13.16 -8.53
C SER A 652 40.33 -11.97 -8.39
N ALA A 653 40.48 -11.39 -7.19
CA ALA A 653 41.52 -10.39 -6.90
C ALA A 653 42.89 -11.00 -6.51
N VAL A 654 42.98 -12.33 -6.34
CA VAL A 654 44.23 -13.03 -5.96
C VAL A 654 44.79 -13.88 -7.11
N PHE A 655 44.04 -14.05 -8.20
CA PHE A 655 44.53 -14.63 -9.45
C PHE A 655 44.13 -13.77 -10.65
N TYR A 656 45.11 -12.97 -11.10
CA TYR A 656 45.22 -12.09 -12.29
C TYR A 656 45.03 -10.59 -12.07
#